data_AF-A0AAJ2BCW0-F1
#
_entry.id   AF-A0AAJ2BCW0-F1
#
_cell.length_a   1.000
_cell.length_b   1.000
_cell.length_c   1.000
_cell.angle_alpha   90.00
_cell.angle_beta   90.00
_cell.angle_gamma   90.00
#
_symmetry.space_group_name_H-M   'P 1'
#
loop_
_entity.id
_entity.type
_entity.pdbx_description
1 polymer ?
#
loop_
_entity_poly.entity_id
_entity_poly.type
_entity_poly.pdbx_seq_one_letter_code
_entity_poly.pdbx_strand_id
1 'polypeptide(L)'
;MTTISLLATRQIAMLSTSVIAGLTSADVDALSTAQIKALTSSQIGALKTSVISSLSSGDVGAIAPKSIIGLTLSQLQAIGTTQVSGLTTAQVASLYSSQIDGLSSALIEALDASQVGALSSAQLATLSSAEINSFTSDELAAIKKANLGGLSSAAIAGLSTTKLAALTPAQLAAFSSSQMSALSSAQFAALTPAQMGALTPKQIAGLSTDVLHNLSSSQVSGLTTRQMSALTPTQFDALSSAGLTALGTQQVAGLTAAQAATLTAAELNSFSADEIAAIKKNAVAGISTAAIAGLATSLVPAITTAQIAALTSTQLKALTAAQLATLSTGQIAALKPEQIASLTTDVIAALNDATLSALTTRQISALTTAQFDALSSDDIAQLNESQVAGLTSAQLATLSSAEINRFTTAEIAALKKGALIGLSTAAMSSLSTTLVAAMTTAQISALSSSQFQALTSSQISSLTAAQISALKPQQIANLSTAVIAGLSDATLSALTTRQIGALTTAQFQSLDSADIALLNAAQVAGLTSAQLSTLSADELNSFTTAEIASLKKNVLSGLPTATIAGLSTNLLSAMTTSQIAALSSAQINALTSTQLSALTPSQFGALSSSQITTLSTATIANLGTATLAGMSTRQIASLTTVQFDALSSAGIAALTETQVAALNSKQLATLSGAELNSFTTAEIAAIKKSAITGLSTSALSGLDASHRSAFSSNQMDGMSTAQVNIVIAAYQSV
;
A
#
# COMPACT_ATOMS: atom_id res chain seq x y z
N MET A 1 -53.22 83.34 37.50
CA MET A 1 -52.90 83.11 36.07
C MET A 1 -51.43 83.40 35.88
N THR A 2 -50.64 82.36 35.74
CA THR A 2 -49.18 82.44 35.70
C THR A 2 -48.78 82.84 34.29
N THR A 3 -48.17 84.01 34.13
CA THR A 3 -47.71 84.56 32.84
C THR A 3 -46.66 83.67 32.14
N ILE A 4 -46.14 82.67 32.85
CA ILE A 4 -45.16 81.71 32.36
C ILE A 4 -45.68 80.83 31.22
N SER A 5 -46.99 80.50 31.20
CA SER A 5 -47.58 79.66 30.15
C SER A 5 -47.66 80.37 28.78
N LEU A 6 -47.56 81.70 28.75
CA LEU A 6 -47.53 82.51 27.54
C LEU A 6 -46.13 82.62 26.90
N LEU A 7 -45.09 82.14 27.58
CA LEU A 7 -43.71 82.22 27.09
C LEU A 7 -43.44 81.16 26.02
N ALA A 8 -42.77 81.53 24.94
CA ALA A 8 -42.26 80.55 23.97
C ALA A 8 -41.20 79.65 24.62
N THR A 9 -41.03 78.43 24.10
CA THR A 9 -40.05 77.45 24.60
C THR A 9 -38.62 78.01 24.72
N ARG A 10 -38.20 78.86 23.78
CA ARG A 10 -36.90 79.55 23.84
C ARG A 10 -36.80 80.52 25.03
N GLN A 11 -37.89 81.23 25.34
CA GLN A 11 -37.93 82.15 26.47
C GLN A 11 -37.88 81.39 27.79
N ILE A 12 -38.58 80.26 27.89
CA ILE A 12 -38.50 79.34 29.04
C ILE A 12 -37.05 78.87 29.26
N ALA A 13 -36.36 78.44 28.20
CA ALA A 13 -34.97 77.98 28.29
C ALA A 13 -33.96 79.08 28.72
N MET A 14 -34.32 80.36 28.57
CA MET A 14 -33.47 81.52 28.94
C MET A 14 -33.74 82.06 30.35
N LEU A 15 -34.77 81.57 31.06
CA LEU A 15 -35.04 81.99 32.44
C LEU A 15 -33.87 81.65 33.35
N SER A 16 -33.48 82.57 34.24
CA SER A 16 -32.44 82.28 35.24
C SER A 16 -32.93 81.22 36.23
N THR A 17 -31.99 80.48 36.83
CA THR A 17 -32.30 79.50 37.88
C THR A 17 -33.00 80.16 39.08
N SER A 18 -32.72 81.43 39.36
CA SER A 18 -33.43 82.20 40.40
C SER A 18 -34.92 82.41 40.09
N VAL A 19 -35.28 82.65 38.82
CA VAL A 19 -36.69 82.75 38.41
C VAL A 19 -37.36 81.39 38.51
N ILE A 20 -36.68 80.33 38.07
CA ILE A 20 -37.20 78.96 38.15
C ILE A 20 -37.40 78.50 39.61
N ALA A 21 -36.50 78.87 40.53
CA ALA A 21 -36.64 78.58 41.96
C ALA A 21 -37.85 79.28 42.61
N GLY A 22 -38.36 80.35 41.99
CA GLY A 22 -39.55 81.07 42.42
C GLY A 22 -40.87 80.41 42.02
N LEU A 23 -40.85 79.42 41.11
CA LEU A 23 -42.07 78.81 40.58
C LEU A 23 -42.82 78.00 41.63
N THR A 24 -44.15 78.06 41.56
CA THR A 24 -45.07 77.22 42.34
C THR A 24 -45.50 75.97 41.55
N SER A 25 -46.15 75.01 42.20
CA SER A 25 -46.73 73.84 41.52
C SER A 25 -47.72 74.26 40.43
N ALA A 26 -48.59 75.23 40.73
CA ALA A 26 -49.54 75.79 39.77
C ALA A 26 -48.86 76.50 38.58
N ASP A 27 -47.64 77.00 38.76
CA ASP A 27 -46.88 77.63 37.67
C ASP A 27 -46.36 76.56 36.70
N VAL A 28 -45.91 75.42 37.23
CA VAL A 28 -45.38 74.30 36.44
C VAL A 28 -46.51 73.51 35.78
N ASP A 29 -47.63 73.28 36.47
CA ASP A 29 -48.83 72.62 35.92
C ASP A 29 -49.45 73.43 34.75
N ALA A 30 -49.21 74.74 34.71
CA ALA A 30 -49.66 75.61 33.62
C ALA A 30 -48.75 75.55 32.37
N LEU A 31 -47.59 74.89 32.44
CA LEU A 31 -46.69 74.73 31.31
C LEU A 31 -47.18 73.60 30.38
N SER A 32 -47.08 73.84 29.08
CA SER A 32 -47.22 72.77 28.09
C SER A 32 -46.02 71.81 28.14
N THR A 33 -46.22 70.58 27.66
CA THR A 33 -45.15 69.58 27.53
C THR A 33 -43.95 70.09 26.72
N ALA A 34 -44.18 70.94 25.72
CA ALA A 34 -43.11 71.57 24.94
C ALA A 34 -42.30 72.58 25.75
N GLN A 35 -42.94 73.32 26.66
CA GLN A 35 -42.28 74.27 27.57
C GLN A 35 -41.50 73.52 28.65
N ILE A 36 -42.07 72.46 29.25
CA ILE A 36 -41.37 71.61 30.21
C ILE A 36 -40.13 70.97 29.56
N LYS A 37 -40.27 70.46 28.33
CA LYS A 37 -39.14 69.89 27.55
C LYS A 37 -38.03 70.91 27.25
N ALA A 38 -38.35 72.20 27.25
CA ALA A 38 -37.39 73.27 26.96
C ALA A 38 -36.54 73.67 28.19
N LEU A 39 -36.93 73.27 29.40
CA LEU A 39 -36.16 73.52 30.61
C LEU A 39 -34.78 72.84 30.51
N THR A 40 -33.73 73.56 30.90
CA THR A 40 -32.36 73.05 30.98
C THR A 40 -32.14 72.26 32.27
N SER A 41 -31.07 71.45 32.35
CA SER A 41 -30.73 70.70 33.57
C SER A 41 -30.55 71.62 34.79
N SER A 42 -29.87 72.76 34.64
CA SER A 42 -29.71 73.72 35.74
C SER A 42 -31.05 74.31 36.21
N GLN A 43 -32.01 74.50 35.29
CA GLN A 43 -33.34 74.97 35.64
C GLN A 43 -34.15 73.89 36.37
N ILE A 44 -34.10 72.64 35.91
CA ILE A 44 -34.73 71.50 36.61
C ILE A 44 -34.17 71.37 38.04
N GLY A 45 -32.84 71.48 38.22
CA GLY A 45 -32.21 71.44 39.54
C GLY A 45 -32.53 72.63 40.45
N ALA A 46 -33.01 73.74 39.89
CA ALA A 46 -33.40 74.93 40.65
C ALA A 46 -34.83 74.89 41.20
N LEU A 47 -35.69 74.00 40.69
CA LEU A 47 -37.06 73.83 41.19
C LEU A 47 -37.06 73.38 42.66
N LYS A 48 -38.01 73.88 43.45
CA LYS A 48 -38.16 73.42 44.84
C LYS A 48 -38.60 71.96 44.89
N THR A 49 -38.18 71.22 45.92
CA THR A 49 -38.60 69.83 46.15
C THR A 49 -40.12 69.67 46.17
N SER A 50 -40.84 70.64 46.76
CA SER A 50 -42.31 70.68 46.80
C SER A 50 -42.98 70.80 45.44
N VAL A 51 -42.29 71.38 44.44
CA VAL A 51 -42.77 71.50 43.06
C VAL A 51 -42.49 70.21 42.31
N ILE A 52 -41.30 69.63 42.49
CA ILE A 52 -40.96 68.33 41.89
C ILE A 52 -41.92 67.23 42.40
N SER A 53 -42.23 67.21 43.70
CA SER A 53 -43.14 66.22 44.30
C SER A 53 -44.61 66.37 43.87
N SER A 54 -44.99 67.50 43.29
CA SER A 54 -46.36 67.73 42.79
C SER A 54 -46.52 67.47 41.29
N LEU A 55 -45.43 67.22 40.55
CA LEU A 55 -45.50 66.95 39.11
C LEU A 55 -46.36 65.73 38.81
N SER A 56 -47.16 65.80 37.76
CA SER A 56 -47.85 64.63 37.22
C SER A 56 -46.86 63.71 36.48
N SER A 57 -47.25 62.46 36.21
CA SER A 57 -46.45 61.54 35.37
C SER A 57 -46.22 62.10 33.96
N GLY A 58 -47.19 62.86 33.43
CA GLY A 58 -47.07 63.57 32.15
C GLY A 58 -46.03 64.68 32.17
N ASP A 59 -45.95 65.44 33.26
CA ASP A 59 -44.96 66.50 33.43
C ASP A 59 -43.55 65.92 33.54
N VAL A 60 -43.40 64.85 34.33
CA VAL A 60 -42.13 64.14 34.46
C VAL A 60 -41.70 63.58 33.10
N GLY A 61 -42.59 62.91 32.37
CA GLY A 61 -42.29 62.37 31.03
C GLY A 61 -41.98 63.45 29.99
N ALA A 62 -42.42 64.70 30.18
CA ALA A 62 -42.13 65.82 29.29
C ALA A 62 -40.72 66.40 29.48
N ILE A 63 -40.07 66.19 30.64
CA ILE A 63 -38.69 66.67 30.89
C ILE A 63 -37.73 66.04 29.86
N ALA A 64 -36.88 66.82 29.19
CA ALA A 64 -35.94 66.24 28.24
C ALA A 64 -34.93 65.31 28.96
N PRO A 65 -34.50 64.17 28.36
CA PRO A 65 -33.50 63.28 28.95
C PRO A 65 -32.19 63.97 29.36
N LYS A 66 -31.73 64.95 28.57
CA LYS A 66 -30.56 65.79 28.91
C LYS A 66 -30.78 66.78 30.07
N SER A 67 -32.03 66.99 30.46
CA SER A 67 -32.43 67.93 31.52
C SER A 67 -32.75 67.20 32.82
N ILE A 68 -33.22 65.95 32.77
CA ILE A 68 -33.56 65.15 33.96
C ILE A 68 -32.36 64.93 34.89
N ILE A 69 -31.14 64.90 34.33
CA ILE A 69 -29.88 64.81 35.08
C ILE A 69 -29.64 66.03 35.99
N GLY A 70 -30.40 67.11 35.82
CA GLY A 70 -30.39 68.27 36.69
C GLY A 70 -31.03 68.03 38.06
N LEU A 71 -31.83 66.97 38.23
CA LEU A 71 -32.46 66.63 39.50
C LEU A 71 -31.39 66.36 40.58
N THR A 72 -31.49 67.08 41.68
CA THR A 72 -30.65 66.90 42.87
C THR A 72 -31.10 65.66 43.66
N LEU A 73 -30.21 65.10 44.50
CA LEU A 73 -30.57 63.97 45.35
C LEU A 73 -31.74 64.29 46.30
N SER A 74 -31.79 65.51 46.84
CA SER A 74 -32.91 65.94 47.69
C SER A 74 -34.24 66.03 46.94
N GLN A 75 -34.22 66.37 45.65
CA GLN A 75 -35.42 66.32 44.81
C GLN A 75 -35.82 64.87 44.51
N LEU A 76 -34.86 64.01 44.18
CA LEU A 76 -35.09 62.58 43.92
C LEU A 76 -35.62 61.83 45.16
N GLN A 77 -35.22 62.23 46.36
CA GLN A 77 -35.78 61.67 47.61
C GLN A 77 -37.20 62.16 47.91
N ALA A 78 -37.62 63.27 47.30
CA ALA A 78 -38.93 63.89 47.53
C ALA A 78 -39.98 63.52 46.45
N ILE A 79 -39.60 62.82 45.37
CA ILE A 79 -40.56 62.36 44.35
C ILE A 79 -41.32 61.13 44.83
N GLY A 80 -42.54 60.93 44.34
CA GLY A 80 -43.36 59.75 44.62
C GLY A 80 -43.28 58.70 43.51
N THR A 81 -43.89 57.54 43.76
CA THR A 81 -43.92 56.41 42.83
C THR A 81 -44.66 56.73 41.53
N THR A 82 -45.70 57.58 41.58
CA THR A 82 -46.41 58.06 40.39
C THR A 82 -45.50 58.86 39.46
N GLN A 83 -44.61 59.69 40.00
CA GLN A 83 -43.63 60.44 39.20
C GLN A 83 -42.61 59.50 38.56
N VAL A 84 -42.12 58.51 39.32
CA VAL A 84 -41.16 57.52 38.79
C VAL A 84 -41.76 56.70 37.65
N SER A 85 -43.01 56.26 37.77
CA SER A 85 -43.74 55.60 36.68
C SER A 85 -43.91 56.50 35.44
N GLY A 86 -43.86 57.83 35.59
CA GLY A 86 -43.87 58.79 34.48
C GLY A 86 -42.54 58.94 33.74
N LEU A 87 -41.43 58.38 34.24
CA LEU A 87 -40.14 58.47 33.57
C LEU A 87 -40.14 57.68 32.25
N THR A 88 -39.61 58.28 31.20
CA THR A 88 -39.35 57.60 29.93
C THR A 88 -38.05 56.79 30.03
N THR A 89 -37.94 55.73 29.22
CA THR A 89 -36.71 54.92 29.12
C THR A 89 -35.48 55.75 28.77
N ALA A 90 -35.62 56.78 27.93
CA ALA A 90 -34.54 57.69 27.60
C ALA A 90 -34.08 58.53 28.80
N GLN A 91 -35.00 58.96 29.67
CA GLN A 91 -34.67 59.67 30.91
C GLN A 91 -33.97 58.74 31.89
N VAL A 92 -34.49 57.54 32.11
CA VAL A 92 -33.87 56.54 33.00
C VAL A 92 -32.45 56.23 32.54
N ALA A 93 -32.23 56.00 31.25
CA ALA A 93 -30.90 55.77 30.69
C ALA A 93 -29.94 56.97 30.80
N SER A 94 -30.47 58.20 30.98
CA SER A 94 -29.67 59.42 31.07
C SER A 94 -29.24 59.76 32.50
N LEU A 95 -29.98 59.31 33.53
CA LEU A 95 -29.67 59.57 34.93
C LEU A 95 -28.25 59.09 35.30
N TYR A 96 -27.55 59.82 36.15
CA TYR A 96 -26.28 59.35 36.70
C TYR A 96 -26.50 58.17 37.65
N SER A 97 -25.50 57.30 37.79
CA SER A 97 -25.54 56.20 38.77
C SER A 97 -25.79 56.71 40.19
N SER A 98 -25.20 57.84 40.58
CA SER A 98 -25.44 58.50 41.87
C SER A 98 -26.87 58.98 42.06
N GLN A 99 -27.60 59.30 40.98
CA GLN A 99 -29.00 59.69 41.04
C GLN A 99 -29.90 58.47 41.25
N ILE A 100 -29.56 57.33 40.63
CA ILE A 100 -30.26 56.06 40.88
C ILE A 100 -29.99 55.57 42.31
N ASP A 101 -28.75 55.62 42.77
CA ASP A 101 -28.33 55.30 44.15
C ASP A 101 -29.05 56.15 45.22
N GLY A 102 -29.42 57.39 44.87
CA GLY A 102 -30.16 58.29 45.74
C GLY A 102 -31.67 58.04 45.82
N LEU A 103 -32.23 57.15 44.99
CA LEU A 103 -33.64 56.78 45.05
C LEU A 103 -33.89 55.87 46.26
N SER A 104 -35.07 55.99 46.87
CA SER A 104 -35.47 55.01 47.89
C SER A 104 -35.88 53.69 47.24
N SER A 105 -35.81 52.58 47.97
CA SER A 105 -36.17 51.27 47.41
C SER A 105 -37.62 51.20 46.94
N ALA A 106 -38.54 51.96 47.53
CA ALA A 106 -39.92 52.09 47.07
C ALA A 106 -40.04 52.81 45.70
N LEU A 107 -39.11 53.72 45.39
CA LEU A 107 -39.03 54.37 44.08
C LEU A 107 -38.38 53.44 43.05
N ILE A 108 -37.36 52.67 43.45
CA ILE A 108 -36.80 51.64 42.57
C ILE A 108 -37.85 50.58 42.21
N GLU A 109 -38.67 50.14 43.16
CA GLU A 109 -39.78 49.20 42.94
C GLU A 109 -40.91 49.78 42.08
N ALA A 110 -41.04 51.11 41.99
CA ALA A 110 -42.03 51.77 41.14
C ALA A 110 -41.63 51.81 39.65
N LEU A 111 -40.43 51.36 39.30
CA LEU A 111 -39.99 51.26 37.91
C LEU A 111 -40.71 50.11 37.20
N ASP A 112 -41.23 50.37 36.01
CA ASP A 112 -41.77 49.31 35.15
C ASP A 112 -40.65 48.54 34.41
N ALA A 113 -41.02 47.42 33.78
CA ALA A 113 -40.08 46.58 33.04
C ALA A 113 -39.33 47.34 31.92
N SER A 114 -39.97 48.28 31.22
CA SER A 114 -39.32 49.06 30.17
C SER A 114 -38.27 50.01 30.74
N GLN A 115 -38.57 50.64 31.87
CA GLN A 115 -37.67 51.51 32.61
C GLN A 115 -36.49 50.74 33.20
N VAL A 116 -36.73 49.59 33.84
CA VAL A 116 -35.68 48.70 34.33
C VAL A 116 -34.77 48.25 33.18
N GLY A 117 -35.34 47.88 32.02
CA GLY A 117 -34.58 47.54 30.81
C GLY A 117 -33.79 48.70 30.19
N ALA A 118 -34.02 49.94 30.63
CA ALA A 118 -33.27 51.11 30.23
C ALA A 118 -32.06 51.41 31.14
N LEU A 119 -31.98 50.81 32.33
CA LEU A 119 -30.86 50.98 33.26
C LEU A 119 -29.55 50.49 32.63
N SER A 120 -28.52 51.33 32.65
CA SER A 120 -27.14 51.02 32.24
C SER A 120 -26.42 50.12 33.25
N SER A 121 -25.29 49.53 32.85
CA SER A 121 -24.46 48.74 33.76
C SER A 121 -23.98 49.54 34.99
N ALA A 122 -23.64 50.82 34.81
CA ALA A 122 -23.21 51.67 35.91
C ALA A 122 -24.34 51.97 36.91
N GLN A 123 -25.59 52.05 36.45
CA GLN A 123 -26.76 52.25 37.31
C GLN A 123 -27.15 50.95 38.01
N LEU A 124 -27.12 49.81 37.32
CA LEU A 124 -27.37 48.50 37.95
C LEU A 124 -26.35 48.18 39.06
N ALA A 125 -25.13 48.72 38.96
CA ALA A 125 -24.10 48.54 39.97
C ALA A 125 -24.43 49.17 41.33
N THR A 126 -25.37 50.13 41.37
CA THR A 126 -25.77 50.80 42.62
C THR A 126 -26.91 50.09 43.31
N LEU A 127 -27.60 49.16 42.64
CA LEU A 127 -28.73 48.45 43.23
C LEU A 127 -28.26 47.38 44.22
N SER A 128 -28.90 47.36 45.38
CA SER A 128 -28.73 46.33 46.39
C SER A 128 -29.44 45.03 46.02
N SER A 129 -29.09 43.93 46.68
CA SER A 129 -29.80 42.66 46.53
C SER A 129 -31.27 42.76 46.94
N ALA A 130 -31.61 43.59 47.93
CA ALA A 130 -32.98 43.79 48.38
C ALA A 130 -33.86 44.43 47.29
N GLU A 131 -33.33 45.43 46.59
CA GLU A 131 -34.02 46.10 45.48
C GLU A 131 -34.17 45.20 44.26
N ILE A 132 -33.14 44.42 43.92
CA ILE A 132 -33.27 43.47 42.80
C ILE A 132 -34.23 42.34 43.18
N ASN A 133 -34.31 41.98 44.46
CA ASN A 133 -35.27 40.99 44.95
C ASN A 133 -36.72 41.50 45.00
N SER A 134 -36.98 42.81 44.97
CA SER A 134 -38.35 43.34 44.84
C SER A 134 -38.85 43.31 43.40
N PHE A 135 -37.95 43.32 42.40
CA PHE A 135 -38.34 43.31 40.98
C PHE A 135 -39.19 42.11 40.58
N THR A 136 -40.18 42.34 39.72
CA THR A 136 -40.97 41.29 39.09
C THR A 136 -40.14 40.44 38.12
N SER A 137 -40.66 39.28 37.70
CA SER A 137 -39.98 38.46 36.69
C SER A 137 -39.86 39.18 35.34
N ASP A 138 -40.84 40.03 35.00
CA ASP A 138 -40.82 40.81 33.76
C ASP A 138 -39.76 41.92 33.81
N GLU A 139 -39.61 42.60 34.95
CA GLU A 139 -38.54 43.57 35.17
C GLU A 139 -37.15 42.93 35.11
N LEU A 140 -36.96 41.78 35.76
CA LEU A 140 -35.71 41.04 35.67
C LEU A 140 -35.42 40.61 34.23
N ALA A 141 -36.41 40.08 33.51
CA ALA A 141 -36.25 39.68 32.10
C ALA A 141 -35.95 40.87 31.17
N ALA A 142 -36.42 42.08 31.52
CA ALA A 142 -36.15 43.28 30.75
C ALA A 142 -34.71 43.80 30.88
N ILE A 143 -33.96 43.40 31.92
CA ILE A 143 -32.55 43.77 32.07
C ILE A 143 -31.74 43.22 30.89
N LYS A 144 -31.17 44.15 30.10
CA LYS A 144 -30.42 43.82 28.90
C LYS A 144 -29.15 43.04 29.24
N LYS A 145 -28.86 42.02 28.42
CA LYS A 145 -27.65 41.19 28.51
C LYS A 145 -26.36 42.00 28.69
N ALA A 146 -26.20 43.07 27.92
CA ALA A 146 -25.00 43.92 27.95
C ALA A 146 -24.79 44.64 29.30
N ASN A 147 -25.83 44.79 30.10
CA ASN A 147 -25.81 45.60 31.31
C ASN A 147 -25.68 44.75 32.58
N LEU A 148 -25.94 43.44 32.51
CA LEU A 148 -25.84 42.51 33.64
C LEU A 148 -24.46 42.42 34.27
N GLY A 149 -23.39 42.69 33.51
CA GLY A 149 -22.03 42.80 34.06
C GLY A 149 -21.87 43.95 35.07
N GLY A 150 -22.84 44.87 35.14
CA GLY A 150 -22.89 45.93 36.14
C GLY A 150 -23.33 45.49 37.53
N LEU A 151 -24.09 44.39 37.66
CA LEU A 151 -24.54 43.89 38.96
C LEU A 151 -23.33 43.47 39.82
N SER A 152 -23.23 44.00 41.04
CA SER A 152 -22.12 43.64 41.92
C SER A 152 -22.19 42.17 42.35
N SER A 153 -21.04 41.54 42.60
CA SER A 153 -21.01 40.17 43.17
C SER A 153 -21.78 40.07 44.48
N ALA A 154 -21.80 41.14 45.30
CA ALA A 154 -22.58 41.17 46.54
C ALA A 154 -24.10 41.18 46.28
N ALA A 155 -24.56 41.95 45.29
CA ALA A 155 -25.96 41.95 44.86
C ALA A 155 -26.38 40.56 44.37
N ILE A 156 -25.55 39.92 43.53
CA ILE A 156 -25.78 38.55 43.04
C ILE A 156 -25.81 37.53 44.17
N ALA A 157 -24.86 37.59 45.11
CA ALA A 157 -24.81 36.69 46.27
C ALA A 157 -26.07 36.80 47.15
N GLY A 158 -26.68 37.99 47.23
CA GLY A 158 -27.91 38.24 47.98
C GLY A 158 -29.22 37.98 47.24
N LEU A 159 -29.19 37.56 45.97
CA LEU A 159 -30.43 37.24 45.24
C LEU A 159 -31.13 36.02 45.85
N SER A 160 -32.45 36.06 45.92
CA SER A 160 -33.21 34.85 46.30
C SER A 160 -33.11 33.78 45.21
N THR A 161 -33.29 32.53 45.60
CA THR A 161 -33.33 31.39 44.67
C THR A 161 -34.45 31.54 43.62
N THR A 162 -35.58 32.14 43.99
CA THR A 162 -36.70 32.38 43.09
C THR A 162 -36.39 33.44 42.04
N LYS A 163 -35.67 34.51 42.39
CA LYS A 163 -35.26 35.55 41.43
C LYS A 163 -34.17 35.05 40.49
N LEU A 164 -33.22 34.28 41.01
CA LEU A 164 -32.21 33.65 40.17
C LEU A 164 -32.85 32.67 39.16
N ALA A 165 -33.82 31.86 39.61
CA ALA A 165 -34.57 30.95 38.75
C ALA A 165 -35.44 31.70 37.70
N ALA A 166 -35.86 32.94 37.98
CA ALA A 166 -36.61 33.77 37.04
C ALA A 166 -35.75 34.39 35.92
N LEU A 167 -34.41 34.41 36.07
CA LEU A 167 -33.52 34.90 35.01
C LEU A 167 -33.59 34.02 33.76
N THR A 168 -33.54 34.62 32.58
CA THR A 168 -33.49 33.82 31.35
C THR A 168 -32.12 33.14 31.17
N PRO A 169 -32.05 32.01 30.45
CA PRO A 169 -30.79 31.37 30.08
C PRO A 169 -29.74 32.33 29.47
N ALA A 170 -30.18 33.26 28.63
CA ALA A 170 -29.31 34.25 27.99
C ALA A 170 -28.72 35.29 28.96
N GLN A 171 -29.45 35.59 30.03
CA GLN A 171 -29.01 36.52 31.08
C GLN A 171 -27.96 35.88 31.99
N LEU A 172 -28.17 34.63 32.42
CA LEU A 172 -27.14 33.89 33.18
C LEU A 172 -25.86 33.67 32.38
N ALA A 173 -25.97 33.41 31.08
CA ALA A 173 -24.82 33.32 30.18
C ALA A 173 -24.04 34.65 30.04
N ALA A 174 -24.60 35.78 30.48
CA ALA A 174 -23.97 37.10 30.45
C ALA A 174 -23.14 37.40 31.70
N PHE A 175 -23.32 36.64 32.78
CA PHE A 175 -22.60 36.86 34.03
C PHE A 175 -21.10 36.63 33.83
N SER A 176 -20.30 37.50 34.43
CA SER A 176 -18.85 37.30 34.51
C SER A 176 -18.51 36.10 35.41
N SER A 177 -17.28 35.59 35.30
CA SER A 177 -16.79 34.53 36.19
C SER A 177 -16.88 34.94 37.67
N SER A 178 -16.60 36.21 38.01
CA SER A 178 -16.68 36.71 39.39
C SER A 178 -18.11 36.78 39.93
N GLN A 179 -19.10 37.04 39.07
CA GLN A 179 -20.52 37.01 39.45
C GLN A 179 -20.98 35.56 39.64
N MET A 180 -20.56 34.65 38.77
CA MET A 180 -20.87 33.23 38.91
C MET A 180 -20.28 32.62 40.19
N SER A 181 -19.03 32.97 40.55
CA SER A 181 -18.40 32.51 41.78
C SER A 181 -18.99 33.13 43.05
N ALA A 182 -19.80 34.19 42.94
CA ALA A 182 -20.49 34.80 44.08
C ALA A 182 -21.79 34.09 44.45
N LEU A 183 -22.31 33.22 43.58
CA LEU A 183 -23.51 32.43 43.86
C LEU A 183 -23.20 31.34 44.89
N SER A 184 -24.09 31.21 45.86
CA SER A 184 -24.09 30.12 46.85
C SER A 184 -24.51 28.77 46.24
N SER A 185 -24.24 27.68 46.95
CA SER A 185 -24.69 26.34 46.56
C SER A 185 -26.21 26.24 46.45
N ALA A 186 -26.97 26.89 47.35
CA ALA A 186 -28.43 26.93 47.29
C ALA A 186 -28.96 27.67 46.05
N GLN A 187 -28.29 28.75 45.66
CA GLN A 187 -28.59 29.47 44.42
C GLN A 187 -28.30 28.62 43.17
N PHE A 188 -27.16 27.94 43.14
CA PHE A 188 -26.87 26.99 42.06
C PHE A 188 -27.90 25.86 41.99
N ALA A 189 -28.31 25.29 43.13
CA ALA A 189 -29.34 24.25 43.18
C ALA A 189 -30.71 24.70 42.65
N ALA A 190 -30.98 26.01 42.64
CA ALA A 190 -32.22 26.58 42.09
C ALA A 190 -32.21 26.76 40.57
N LEU A 191 -31.06 26.62 39.91
CA LEU A 191 -30.96 26.75 38.45
C LEU A 191 -31.63 25.57 37.74
N THR A 192 -32.43 25.87 36.73
CA THR A 192 -33.06 24.87 35.86
C THR A 192 -32.04 24.22 34.91
N PRO A 193 -32.33 23.02 34.36
CA PRO A 193 -31.46 22.39 33.37
C PRO A 193 -31.19 23.27 32.13
N ALA A 194 -32.19 24.04 31.68
CA ALA A 194 -32.02 24.98 30.55
C ALA A 194 -31.07 26.14 30.87
N GLN A 195 -31.11 26.64 32.11
CA GLN A 195 -30.18 27.67 32.57
C GLN A 195 -28.77 27.10 32.72
N MET A 196 -28.63 25.90 33.29
CA MET A 196 -27.34 25.21 33.38
C MET A 196 -26.72 24.99 32.00
N GLY A 197 -27.49 24.51 31.01
CA GLY A 197 -27.01 24.31 29.63
C GLY A 197 -26.64 25.60 28.89
N ALA A 198 -27.11 26.77 29.35
CA ALA A 198 -26.78 28.06 28.75
C ALA A 198 -25.51 28.70 29.31
N LEU A 199 -25.01 28.24 30.45
CA LEU A 199 -23.74 28.71 31.00
C LEU A 199 -22.61 28.47 29.98
N THR A 200 -21.68 29.41 29.88
CA THR A 200 -20.52 29.25 29.02
C THR A 200 -19.55 28.22 29.61
N PRO A 201 -18.74 27.53 28.78
CA PRO A 201 -17.71 26.63 29.29
C PRO A 201 -16.73 27.30 30.27
N LYS A 202 -16.45 28.60 30.10
CA LYS A 202 -15.61 29.38 31.01
C LYS A 202 -16.26 29.60 32.39
N GLN A 203 -17.58 29.77 32.43
CA GLN A 203 -18.31 29.87 33.70
C GLN A 203 -18.31 28.53 34.43
N ILE A 204 -18.56 27.43 33.72
CA ILE A 204 -18.51 26.06 34.28
C ILE A 204 -17.12 25.72 34.82
N ALA A 205 -16.06 26.02 34.07
CA ALA A 205 -14.68 25.79 34.51
C ALA A 205 -14.29 26.63 35.75
N GLY A 206 -15.03 27.70 36.06
CA GLY A 206 -14.82 28.55 37.23
C GLY A 206 -15.59 28.12 38.48
N LEU A 207 -16.40 27.05 38.41
CA LEU A 207 -17.16 26.55 39.55
C LEU A 207 -16.28 25.79 40.55
N SER A 208 -16.61 25.89 41.84
CA SER A 208 -15.95 25.06 42.86
C SER A 208 -16.42 23.61 42.78
N THR A 209 -15.62 22.71 43.33
CA THR A 209 -15.99 21.29 43.51
C THR A 209 -17.24 21.13 44.37
N ASP A 210 -17.45 22.00 45.37
CA ASP A 210 -18.63 21.95 46.24
C ASP A 210 -19.93 22.25 45.47
N VAL A 211 -19.89 23.19 44.52
CA VAL A 211 -21.04 23.47 43.65
C VAL A 211 -21.34 22.27 42.77
N LEU A 212 -20.31 21.67 42.16
CA LEU A 212 -20.45 20.52 41.27
C LEU A 212 -20.97 19.27 42.01
N HIS A 213 -20.49 19.03 43.23
CA HIS A 213 -20.93 17.92 44.06
C HIS A 213 -22.42 17.98 44.40
N ASN A 214 -22.95 19.19 44.57
CA ASN A 214 -24.34 19.45 44.95
C ASN A 214 -25.28 19.67 43.77
N LEU A 215 -24.83 19.48 42.52
CA LEU A 215 -25.73 19.53 41.37
C LEU A 215 -26.71 18.36 41.41
N SER A 216 -27.98 18.64 41.11
CA SER A 216 -28.99 17.60 40.93
C SER A 216 -28.79 16.84 39.62
N SER A 217 -29.35 15.63 39.52
CA SER A 217 -29.30 14.81 38.30
C SER A 217 -29.89 15.54 37.09
N SER A 218 -30.98 16.29 37.26
CA SER A 218 -31.59 17.07 36.18
C SER A 218 -30.66 18.18 35.68
N GLN A 219 -29.92 18.84 36.58
CA GLN A 219 -28.95 19.87 36.22
C GLN A 219 -27.74 19.29 35.48
N VAL A 220 -27.22 18.14 35.93
CA VAL A 220 -26.13 17.44 35.24
C VAL A 220 -26.57 17.01 33.84
N SER A 221 -27.79 16.48 33.70
CA SER A 221 -28.36 16.13 32.39
C SER A 221 -28.61 17.33 31.47
N GLY A 222 -28.63 18.55 32.02
CA GLY A 222 -28.74 19.81 31.27
C GLY A 222 -27.39 20.31 30.72
N LEU A 223 -26.26 19.75 31.16
CA LEU A 223 -24.93 20.16 30.69
C LEU A 223 -24.69 19.74 29.24
N THR A 224 -24.01 20.59 28.48
CA THR A 224 -23.62 20.34 27.09
C THR A 224 -22.27 19.63 27.00
N THR A 225 -21.99 19.00 25.85
CA THR A 225 -20.67 18.41 25.54
C THR A 225 -19.51 19.37 25.78
N ARG A 226 -19.66 20.66 25.42
CA ARG A 226 -18.63 21.69 25.58
C ARG A 226 -18.39 22.05 27.04
N GLN A 227 -19.44 22.10 27.83
CA GLN A 227 -19.32 22.35 29.27
C GLN A 227 -18.66 21.18 29.98
N MET A 228 -19.07 19.94 29.65
CA MET A 228 -18.41 18.74 30.16
C MET A 228 -16.91 18.75 29.85
N SER A 229 -16.52 19.04 28.61
CA SER A 229 -15.10 19.10 28.22
C SER A 229 -14.30 20.21 28.89
N ALA A 230 -14.96 21.21 29.48
CA ALA A 230 -14.31 22.34 30.13
C ALA A 230 -14.09 22.14 31.63
N LEU A 231 -14.74 21.15 32.25
CA LEU A 231 -14.44 20.74 33.61
C LEU A 231 -12.99 20.24 33.69
N THR A 232 -12.25 20.67 34.69
CA THR A 232 -10.96 20.04 35.02
C THR A 232 -11.18 18.60 35.51
N PRO A 233 -10.15 17.73 35.49
CA PRO A 233 -10.27 16.39 36.06
C PRO A 233 -10.76 16.39 37.51
N THR A 234 -10.24 17.29 38.35
CA THR A 234 -10.66 17.44 39.75
C THR A 234 -12.12 17.89 39.90
N GLN A 235 -12.59 18.77 39.00
CA GLN A 235 -14.00 19.19 38.99
C GLN A 235 -14.94 18.08 38.54
N PHE A 236 -14.54 17.30 37.54
CA PHE A 236 -15.32 16.16 37.07
C PHE A 236 -15.40 15.07 38.15
N ASP A 237 -14.26 14.77 38.81
CA ASP A 237 -14.16 13.80 39.91
C ASP A 237 -14.96 14.21 41.17
N ALA A 238 -15.24 15.51 41.34
CA ALA A 238 -16.06 16.02 42.43
C ALA A 238 -17.57 15.82 42.24
N LEU A 239 -18.02 15.44 41.04
CA LEU A 239 -19.43 15.11 40.81
C LEU A 239 -19.86 13.99 41.76
N SER A 240 -21.04 14.13 42.35
CA SER A 240 -21.60 13.06 43.20
C SER A 240 -21.89 11.81 42.36
N SER A 241 -21.99 10.64 43.00
CA SER A 241 -22.38 9.41 42.31
C SER A 241 -23.72 9.55 41.59
N ALA A 242 -24.69 10.27 42.19
CA ALA A 242 -25.96 10.58 41.54
C ALA A 242 -25.77 11.45 40.28
N GLY A 243 -24.84 12.41 40.31
CA GLY A 243 -24.46 13.21 39.16
C GLY A 243 -23.83 12.38 38.04
N LEU A 244 -22.90 11.48 38.37
CA LEU A 244 -22.29 10.57 37.39
C LEU A 244 -23.33 9.65 36.74
N THR A 245 -24.27 9.08 37.52
CA THR A 245 -25.37 8.26 36.97
C THR A 245 -26.40 9.05 36.16
N ALA A 246 -26.39 10.39 36.25
CA ALA A 246 -27.29 11.26 35.50
C ALA A 246 -26.70 11.72 34.16
N LEU A 247 -25.45 11.36 33.86
CA LEU A 247 -24.83 11.63 32.58
C LEU A 247 -25.53 10.83 31.48
N GLY A 248 -26.04 11.51 30.46
CA GLY A 248 -26.50 10.87 29.23
C GLY A 248 -25.41 10.82 28.17
N THR A 249 -25.73 10.20 27.03
CA THR A 249 -24.82 10.06 25.89
C THR A 249 -24.22 11.39 25.41
N GLN A 250 -24.98 12.49 25.48
CA GLN A 250 -24.48 13.82 25.15
C GLN A 250 -23.36 14.27 26.10
N GLN A 251 -23.53 14.11 27.41
CA GLN A 251 -22.50 14.52 28.36
C GLN A 251 -21.27 13.61 28.27
N VAL A 252 -21.47 12.30 28.15
CA VAL A 252 -20.40 11.31 28.02
C VAL A 252 -19.57 11.54 26.74
N ALA A 253 -20.21 11.94 25.64
CA ALA A 253 -19.51 12.32 24.41
C ALA A 253 -18.67 13.61 24.54
N GLY A 254 -18.83 14.36 25.63
CA GLY A 254 -18.02 15.53 25.99
C GLY A 254 -16.78 15.22 26.82
N LEU A 255 -16.62 13.98 27.31
CA LEU A 255 -15.49 13.61 28.16
C LEU A 255 -14.15 13.72 27.42
N THR A 256 -13.14 14.17 28.15
CA THR A 256 -11.74 14.20 27.72
C THR A 256 -10.99 12.99 28.28
N ALA A 257 -9.78 12.71 27.75
CA ALA A 257 -8.93 11.66 28.29
C ALA A 257 -8.59 11.86 29.77
N ALA A 258 -8.33 13.11 30.17
CA ALA A 258 -7.95 13.42 31.54
C ALA A 258 -9.10 13.23 32.54
N GLN A 259 -10.35 13.45 32.11
CA GLN A 259 -11.54 13.16 32.91
C GLN A 259 -11.85 11.66 32.93
N ALA A 260 -11.74 10.99 31.78
CA ALA A 260 -11.94 9.54 31.72
C ALA A 260 -10.91 8.76 32.55
N ALA A 261 -9.74 9.35 32.82
CA ALA A 261 -8.73 8.79 33.70
C ALA A 261 -9.12 8.77 35.19
N THR A 262 -10.08 9.60 35.60
CA THR A 262 -10.58 9.61 36.99
C THR A 262 -11.68 8.57 37.22
N LEU A 263 -12.33 8.10 36.14
CA LEU A 263 -13.40 7.10 36.24
C LEU A 263 -12.88 5.75 36.76
N THR A 264 -13.55 5.24 37.77
CA THR A 264 -13.36 3.91 38.34
C THR A 264 -14.15 2.85 37.56
N ALA A 265 -13.84 1.57 37.79
CA ALA A 265 -14.62 0.46 37.26
C ALA A 265 -16.09 0.52 37.70
N ALA A 266 -16.36 0.89 38.96
CA ALA A 266 -17.71 0.95 39.51
C ALA A 266 -18.55 2.03 38.82
N GLU A 267 -17.96 3.19 38.53
CA GLU A 267 -18.64 4.28 37.83
C GLU A 267 -18.89 3.93 36.36
N LEU A 268 -17.91 3.35 35.66
CA LEU A 268 -18.14 2.84 34.30
C LEU A 268 -19.24 1.77 34.26
N ASN A 269 -19.30 0.90 35.28
CA ASN A 269 -20.34 -0.12 35.39
C ASN A 269 -21.73 0.45 35.73
N SER A 270 -21.82 1.73 36.12
CA SER A 270 -23.09 2.43 36.30
C SER A 270 -23.66 3.00 34.99
N PHE A 271 -22.84 3.07 33.93
CA PHE A 271 -23.27 3.58 32.63
C PHE A 271 -24.08 2.53 31.85
N SER A 272 -25.00 3.02 31.03
CA SER A 272 -25.70 2.22 30.03
C SER A 272 -24.77 1.83 28.88
N ALA A 273 -25.19 0.83 28.09
CA ALA A 273 -24.47 0.44 26.87
C ALA A 273 -24.31 1.62 25.89
N ASP A 274 -25.34 2.46 25.75
CA ASP A 274 -25.30 3.63 24.87
C ASP A 274 -24.32 4.71 25.37
N GLU A 275 -24.20 4.88 26.70
CA GLU A 275 -23.21 5.77 27.31
C GLU A 275 -21.78 5.26 27.12
N ILE A 276 -21.54 3.96 27.33
CA ILE A 276 -20.25 3.34 27.03
C ILE A 276 -19.88 3.56 25.56
N ALA A 277 -20.82 3.35 24.63
CA ALA A 277 -20.61 3.61 23.20
C ALA A 277 -20.38 5.09 22.88
N ALA A 278 -20.91 6.01 23.69
CA ALA A 278 -20.76 7.45 23.51
C ALA A 278 -19.38 8.00 23.94
N ILE A 279 -18.59 7.24 24.71
CA ILE A 279 -17.22 7.65 25.09
C ILE A 279 -16.37 7.80 23.83
N LYS A 280 -15.97 9.02 23.46
CA LYS A 280 -15.22 9.21 22.22
C LYS A 280 -13.84 8.53 22.28
N LYS A 281 -13.34 8.11 21.12
CA LYS A 281 -12.05 7.42 20.98
C LYS A 281 -10.87 8.13 21.65
N ASN A 282 -10.89 9.47 21.73
CA ASN A 282 -9.85 10.25 22.38
C ASN A 282 -9.92 10.18 23.91
N ALA A 283 -11.10 9.94 24.49
CA ALA A 283 -11.26 9.74 25.93
C ALA A 283 -10.88 8.32 26.37
N VAL A 284 -11.12 7.31 25.52
CA VAL A 284 -10.80 5.89 25.80
C VAL A 284 -9.36 5.69 26.23
N ALA A 285 -8.39 6.35 25.57
CA ALA A 285 -6.97 6.22 25.90
C ALA A 285 -6.61 6.70 27.32
N GLY A 286 -7.49 7.51 27.95
CA GLY A 286 -7.33 7.96 29.33
C GLY A 286 -7.85 6.98 30.38
N ILE A 287 -8.77 6.07 30.03
CA ILE A 287 -9.36 5.13 30.99
C ILE A 287 -8.27 4.24 31.60
N SER A 288 -8.20 4.17 32.92
CA SER A 288 -7.16 3.39 33.59
C SER A 288 -7.27 1.89 33.28
N THR A 289 -6.13 1.18 33.34
CA THR A 289 -6.11 -0.28 33.17
C THR A 289 -6.93 -0.99 34.24
N ALA A 290 -6.97 -0.47 35.47
CA ALA A 290 -7.80 -1.00 36.55
C ALA A 290 -9.30 -0.84 36.26
N ALA A 291 -9.71 0.32 35.72
CA ALA A 291 -11.10 0.55 35.32
C ALA A 291 -11.52 -0.37 34.17
N ILE A 292 -10.64 -0.58 33.18
CA ILE A 292 -10.88 -1.53 32.08
C ILE A 292 -10.98 -2.97 32.60
N ALA A 293 -10.04 -3.41 33.45
CA ALA A 293 -10.05 -4.76 34.02
C ALA A 293 -11.33 -5.05 34.85
N GLY A 294 -11.88 -4.02 35.50
CA GLY A 294 -13.11 -4.12 36.30
C GLY A 294 -14.42 -3.88 35.53
N LEU A 295 -14.37 -3.59 34.23
CA LEU A 295 -15.56 -3.37 33.42
C LEU A 295 -16.41 -4.66 33.31
N ALA A 296 -17.71 -4.57 33.57
CA ALA A 296 -18.61 -5.71 33.48
C ALA A 296 -18.64 -6.29 32.06
N THR A 297 -18.61 -7.63 31.95
CA THR A 297 -18.64 -8.33 30.66
C THR A 297 -19.90 -8.02 29.84
N SER A 298 -21.00 -7.63 30.49
CA SER A 298 -22.23 -7.17 29.82
C SER A 298 -22.09 -5.84 29.07
N LEU A 299 -21.07 -5.03 29.40
CA LEU A 299 -20.81 -3.73 28.75
C LEU A 299 -19.74 -3.80 27.66
N VAL A 300 -18.92 -4.86 27.64
CA VAL A 300 -17.86 -5.03 26.63
C VAL A 300 -18.41 -5.06 25.19
N PRO A 301 -19.55 -5.72 24.88
CA PRO A 301 -20.14 -5.66 23.54
C PRO A 301 -20.56 -4.24 23.09
N ALA A 302 -20.78 -3.31 24.03
CA ALA A 302 -21.15 -1.93 23.73
C ALA A 302 -19.95 -1.07 23.31
N ILE A 303 -18.72 -1.54 23.53
CA ILE A 303 -17.51 -0.84 23.09
C ILE A 303 -17.45 -0.87 21.56
N THR A 304 -17.59 0.26 20.91
CA THR A 304 -17.51 0.39 19.45
C THR A 304 -16.14 -0.03 18.90
N THR A 305 -16.11 -0.42 17.63
CA THR A 305 -14.86 -0.74 16.91
C THR A 305 -13.85 0.41 16.91
N ALA A 306 -14.32 1.66 16.85
CA ALA A 306 -13.48 2.84 16.94
C ALA A 306 -12.82 3.03 18.31
N GLN A 307 -13.50 2.61 19.39
CA GLN A 307 -12.96 2.62 20.74
C GLN A 307 -11.94 1.48 20.94
N ILE A 308 -12.24 0.27 20.44
CA ILE A 308 -11.28 -0.86 20.45
C ILE A 308 -9.99 -0.51 19.73
N ALA A 309 -10.08 0.08 18.53
CA ALA A 309 -8.91 0.53 17.77
C ALA A 309 -8.13 1.67 18.45
N ALA A 310 -8.72 2.35 19.44
CA ALA A 310 -8.11 3.42 20.21
C ALA A 310 -7.49 2.95 21.54
N LEU A 311 -7.79 1.74 22.00
CA LEU A 311 -7.16 1.16 23.18
C LEU A 311 -5.65 1.08 22.99
N THR A 312 -4.89 1.42 24.03
CA THR A 312 -3.45 1.18 24.05
C THR A 312 -3.16 -0.30 24.27
N SER A 313 -1.96 -0.76 23.91
CA SER A 313 -1.52 -2.14 24.19
C SER A 313 -1.55 -2.47 25.69
N THR A 314 -1.28 -1.49 26.56
CA THR A 314 -1.35 -1.67 28.02
C THR A 314 -2.79 -1.86 28.50
N GLN A 315 -3.74 -1.09 27.96
CA GLN A 315 -5.16 -1.25 28.25
C GLN A 315 -5.70 -2.59 27.74
N LEU A 316 -5.29 -3.01 26.54
CA LEU A 316 -5.71 -4.29 25.98
C LEU A 316 -5.21 -5.48 26.82
N LYS A 317 -3.96 -5.42 27.33
CA LYS A 317 -3.42 -6.42 28.26
C LYS A 317 -4.12 -6.47 29.61
N ALA A 318 -4.82 -5.40 30.00
CA ALA A 318 -5.57 -5.35 31.25
C ALA A 318 -6.95 -6.01 31.14
N LEU A 319 -7.45 -6.26 29.92
CA LEU A 319 -8.69 -7.01 29.75
C LEU A 319 -8.53 -8.44 30.27
N THR A 320 -9.56 -8.91 30.97
CA THR A 320 -9.65 -10.28 31.45
C THR A 320 -10.05 -11.23 30.32
N ALA A 321 -9.75 -12.53 30.47
CA ALA A 321 -10.18 -13.55 29.52
C ALA A 321 -11.70 -13.55 29.30
N ALA A 322 -12.48 -13.32 30.37
CA ALA A 322 -13.94 -13.25 30.28
C ALA A 322 -14.43 -12.06 29.45
N GLN A 323 -13.77 -10.90 29.54
CA GLN A 323 -14.09 -9.73 28.71
C GLN A 323 -13.72 -9.97 27.24
N LEU A 324 -12.55 -10.54 26.98
CA LEU A 324 -12.08 -10.83 25.62
C LEU A 324 -13.00 -11.83 24.91
N ALA A 325 -13.51 -12.84 25.62
CA ALA A 325 -14.47 -13.81 25.10
C ALA A 325 -15.82 -13.19 24.68
N THR A 326 -16.15 -11.99 25.17
CA THR A 326 -17.38 -11.27 24.79
C THR A 326 -17.22 -10.30 23.63
N LEU A 327 -16.00 -10.14 23.10
CA LEU A 327 -15.78 -9.29 21.93
C LEU A 327 -16.47 -9.89 20.69
N SER A 328 -17.22 -9.05 19.99
CA SER A 328 -17.77 -9.36 18.67
C SER A 328 -16.66 -9.49 17.62
N THR A 329 -16.99 -10.18 16.53
CA THR A 329 -16.10 -10.31 15.36
C THR A 329 -15.68 -8.95 14.79
N GLY A 330 -16.59 -7.96 14.78
CA GLY A 330 -16.28 -6.59 14.35
C GLY A 330 -15.27 -5.89 15.26
N GLN A 331 -15.35 -6.11 16.58
CA GLN A 331 -14.38 -5.56 17.55
C GLN A 331 -13.01 -6.22 17.39
N ILE A 332 -12.95 -7.54 17.21
CA ILE A 332 -11.69 -8.27 16.94
C ILE A 332 -11.04 -7.80 15.64
N ALA A 333 -11.82 -7.66 14.56
CA ALA A 333 -11.34 -7.16 13.27
C ALA A 333 -10.84 -5.71 13.33
N ALA A 334 -11.30 -4.91 14.31
CA ALA A 334 -10.88 -3.53 14.51
C ALA A 334 -9.53 -3.38 15.25
N LEU A 335 -9.02 -4.44 15.87
CA LEU A 335 -7.71 -4.44 16.53
C LEU A 335 -6.59 -4.20 15.50
N LYS A 336 -5.66 -3.33 15.82
CA LYS A 336 -4.47 -3.10 14.98
C LYS A 336 -3.49 -4.26 15.09
N PRO A 337 -2.64 -4.50 14.07
CA PRO A 337 -1.58 -5.50 14.12
C PRO A 337 -0.71 -5.42 15.40
N GLU A 338 -0.35 -4.22 15.84
CA GLU A 338 0.47 -4.00 17.04
C GLU A 338 -0.29 -4.31 18.34
N GLN A 339 -1.62 -4.15 18.33
CA GLN A 339 -2.48 -4.53 19.44
C GLN A 339 -2.57 -6.06 19.54
N ILE A 340 -2.77 -6.77 18.42
CA ILE A 340 -2.78 -8.23 18.37
C ILE A 340 -1.45 -8.80 18.85
N ALA A 341 -0.32 -8.28 18.37
CA ALA A 341 1.02 -8.70 18.81
C ALA A 341 1.28 -8.47 20.31
N SER A 342 0.48 -7.61 20.97
CA SER A 342 0.60 -7.34 22.40
C SER A 342 -0.25 -8.24 23.29
N LEU A 343 -1.17 -9.03 22.73
CA LEU A 343 -1.98 -9.99 23.47
C LEU A 343 -1.14 -11.14 24.04
N THR A 344 -1.59 -11.77 25.11
CA THR A 344 -0.92 -12.98 25.63
C THR A 344 -1.31 -14.21 24.81
N THR A 345 -0.53 -15.28 24.92
CA THR A 345 -0.84 -16.57 24.29
C THR A 345 -2.17 -17.14 24.79
N ASP A 346 -2.49 -16.97 26.07
CA ASP A 346 -3.74 -17.44 26.66
C ASP A 346 -4.98 -16.80 26.01
N VAL A 347 -4.86 -15.54 25.60
CA VAL A 347 -5.94 -14.83 24.89
C VAL A 347 -6.10 -15.37 23.49
N ILE A 348 -5.00 -15.62 22.79
CA ILE A 348 -5.03 -16.17 21.43
C ILE A 348 -5.60 -17.59 21.43
N ALA A 349 -5.22 -18.41 22.41
CA ALA A 349 -5.74 -19.78 22.58
C ALA A 349 -7.22 -19.83 23.01
N ALA A 350 -7.78 -18.72 23.50
CA ALA A 350 -9.18 -18.63 23.91
C ALA A 350 -10.11 -18.06 22.81
N LEU A 351 -9.57 -17.72 21.64
CA LEU A 351 -10.38 -17.32 20.49
C LEU A 351 -11.25 -18.49 20.03
N ASN A 352 -12.50 -18.21 19.66
CA ASN A 352 -13.38 -19.18 19.01
C ASN A 352 -13.33 -19.03 17.48
N ASP A 353 -13.89 -20.00 16.76
CA ASP A 353 -13.92 -20.07 15.29
C ASP A 353 -14.39 -18.76 14.62
N ALA A 354 -15.42 -18.12 15.16
CA ALA A 354 -15.98 -16.89 14.60
C ALA A 354 -15.01 -15.71 14.77
N THR A 355 -14.36 -15.60 15.93
CA THR A 355 -13.36 -14.57 16.20
C THR A 355 -12.05 -14.81 15.45
N LEU A 356 -11.61 -16.06 15.33
CA LEU A 356 -10.45 -16.44 14.53
C LEU A 356 -10.68 -16.09 13.06
N SER A 357 -11.83 -16.47 12.49
CA SER A 357 -12.22 -16.15 11.10
C SER A 357 -12.33 -14.65 10.84
N ALA A 358 -12.60 -13.85 11.86
CA ALA A 358 -12.69 -12.39 11.76
C ALA A 358 -11.32 -11.70 11.68
N LEU A 359 -10.22 -12.39 12.03
CA LEU A 359 -8.88 -11.83 11.92
C LEU A 359 -8.52 -11.60 10.45
N THR A 360 -8.08 -10.38 10.15
CA THR A 360 -7.58 -9.98 8.85
C THR A 360 -6.21 -10.60 8.56
N THR A 361 -5.85 -10.69 7.28
CA THR A 361 -4.52 -11.11 6.81
C THR A 361 -3.36 -10.39 7.53
N ARG A 362 -3.52 -9.07 7.79
CA ARG A 362 -2.50 -8.27 8.48
C ARG A 362 -2.38 -8.63 9.96
N GLN A 363 -3.50 -8.92 10.63
CA GLN A 363 -3.49 -9.34 12.02
C GLN A 363 -2.88 -10.75 12.17
N ILE A 364 -3.22 -11.69 11.29
CA ILE A 364 -2.59 -13.02 11.25
C ILE A 364 -1.08 -12.87 11.07
N SER A 365 -0.61 -12.07 10.11
CA SER A 365 0.82 -11.85 9.88
C SER A 365 1.57 -11.18 11.04
N ALA A 366 0.84 -10.54 11.96
CA ALA A 366 1.40 -9.84 13.11
C ALA A 366 1.41 -10.67 14.39
N LEU A 367 0.74 -11.83 14.41
CA LEU A 367 0.88 -12.79 15.49
C LEU A 367 2.36 -13.17 15.61
N THR A 368 2.90 -13.06 16.82
CA THR A 368 4.22 -13.58 17.13
C THR A 368 4.23 -15.10 16.97
N THR A 369 5.41 -15.72 16.84
CA THR A 369 5.51 -17.19 16.75
C THR A 369 4.89 -17.85 17.98
N ALA A 370 5.16 -17.35 19.19
CA ALA A 370 4.57 -17.89 20.41
C ALA A 370 3.04 -17.78 20.46
N GLN A 371 2.46 -16.69 19.91
CA GLN A 371 1.00 -16.54 19.80
C GLN A 371 0.40 -17.48 18.77
N PHE A 372 1.06 -17.63 17.62
CA PHE A 372 0.60 -18.53 16.56
C PHE A 372 0.68 -20.00 17.03
N ASP A 373 1.73 -20.37 17.77
CA ASP A 373 1.93 -21.71 18.35
C ASP A 373 0.94 -22.04 19.47
N ALA A 374 0.27 -21.03 20.03
CA ALA A 374 -0.78 -21.21 21.03
C ALA A 374 -2.14 -21.58 20.42
N LEU A 375 -2.30 -21.44 19.10
CA LEU A 375 -3.48 -21.92 18.38
C LEU A 375 -3.49 -23.46 18.38
N SER A 376 -4.66 -24.07 18.56
CA SER A 376 -4.79 -25.52 18.44
C SER A 376 -4.69 -25.96 16.98
N SER A 377 -4.38 -27.23 16.73
CA SER A 377 -4.38 -27.77 15.37
C SER A 377 -5.75 -27.71 14.68
N ASP A 378 -6.84 -27.65 15.45
CA ASP A 378 -8.19 -27.44 14.91
C ASP A 378 -8.41 -25.97 14.52
N ASP A 379 -7.90 -25.01 15.30
CA ASP A 379 -7.89 -23.58 14.93
C ASP A 379 -7.11 -23.34 13.63
N ILE A 380 -5.92 -23.93 13.52
CA ILE A 380 -5.09 -23.84 12.31
C ILE A 380 -5.85 -24.39 11.09
N ALA A 381 -6.58 -25.48 11.25
CA ALA A 381 -7.34 -26.08 10.16
C ALA A 381 -8.59 -25.27 9.73
N GLN A 382 -9.03 -24.31 10.54
CA GLN A 382 -10.13 -23.39 10.22
C GLN A 382 -9.67 -22.08 9.59
N LEU A 383 -8.35 -21.86 9.45
CA LEU A 383 -7.83 -20.67 8.77
C LEU A 383 -8.32 -20.65 7.31
N ASN A 384 -8.90 -19.53 6.89
CA ASN A 384 -9.33 -19.37 5.52
C ASN A 384 -8.16 -18.98 4.59
N GLU A 385 -8.41 -19.03 3.27
CA GLU A 385 -7.42 -18.71 2.24
C GLU A 385 -6.73 -17.35 2.44
N SER A 386 -7.47 -16.31 2.83
CA SER A 386 -6.91 -14.96 3.05
C SER A 386 -6.01 -14.89 4.29
N GLN A 387 -6.29 -15.72 5.30
CA GLN A 387 -5.49 -15.84 6.51
C GLN A 387 -4.22 -16.64 6.24
N VAL A 388 -4.33 -17.76 5.51
CA VAL A 388 -3.18 -18.56 5.07
C VAL A 388 -2.24 -17.74 4.17
N ALA A 389 -2.77 -16.91 3.27
CA ALA A 389 -1.99 -15.96 2.48
C ALA A 389 -1.24 -14.89 3.32
N GLY A 390 -1.64 -14.71 4.58
CA GLY A 390 -1.03 -13.83 5.57
C GLY A 390 0.13 -14.46 6.34
N LEU A 391 0.27 -15.79 6.32
CA LEU A 391 1.29 -16.49 7.09
C LEU A 391 2.69 -16.05 6.67
N THR A 392 3.52 -15.82 7.68
CA THR A 392 4.95 -15.54 7.52
C THR A 392 5.76 -16.83 7.49
N SER A 393 7.01 -16.77 7.05
CA SER A 393 7.91 -17.93 7.12
C SER A 393 8.18 -18.38 8.56
N ALA A 394 8.18 -17.45 9.53
CA ALA A 394 8.39 -17.78 10.93
C ALA A 394 7.20 -18.58 11.50
N GLN A 395 5.97 -18.20 11.16
CA GLN A 395 4.76 -18.92 11.58
C GLN A 395 4.62 -20.26 10.86
N LEU A 396 4.94 -20.32 9.55
CA LEU A 396 4.87 -21.57 8.80
C LEU A 396 5.92 -22.60 9.29
N ALA A 397 7.02 -22.13 9.88
CA ALA A 397 8.06 -22.98 10.45
C ALA A 397 7.65 -23.68 11.76
N THR A 398 6.59 -23.22 12.43
CA THR A 398 6.12 -23.81 13.68
C THR A 398 5.04 -24.87 13.46
N LEU A 399 4.44 -24.91 12.25
CA LEU A 399 3.47 -25.93 11.89
C LEU A 399 4.12 -27.31 11.70
N SER A 400 3.45 -28.32 12.23
CA SER A 400 3.75 -29.71 11.95
C SER A 400 3.33 -30.11 10.54
N SER A 401 3.90 -31.21 10.02
CA SER A 401 3.46 -31.78 8.73
C SER A 401 2.00 -32.23 8.76
N ALA A 402 1.49 -32.65 9.92
CA ALA A 402 0.08 -33.03 10.08
C ALA A 402 -0.85 -31.82 9.91
N GLU A 403 -0.49 -30.66 10.47
CA GLU A 403 -1.28 -29.43 10.35
C GLU A 403 -1.25 -28.88 8.93
N ILE A 404 -0.09 -28.84 8.27
CA ILE A 404 0.01 -28.37 6.88
C ILE A 404 -0.82 -29.26 5.95
N ASN A 405 -0.87 -30.57 6.20
CA ASN A 405 -1.68 -31.51 5.44
C ASN A 405 -3.20 -31.35 5.64
N ARG A 406 -3.65 -30.53 6.60
CA ARG A 406 -5.06 -30.19 6.78
C ARG A 406 -5.50 -28.98 5.95
N PHE A 407 -4.56 -28.22 5.38
CA PHE A 407 -4.92 -27.13 4.48
C PHE A 407 -5.56 -27.63 3.19
N THR A 408 -6.42 -26.79 2.63
CA THR A 408 -7.01 -27.01 1.31
C THR A 408 -5.99 -26.71 0.21
N THR A 409 -6.27 -27.18 -1.00
CA THR A 409 -5.45 -26.88 -2.18
C THR A 409 -5.42 -25.38 -2.50
N ALA A 410 -6.53 -24.66 -2.23
CA ALA A 410 -6.61 -23.21 -2.40
C ALA A 410 -5.72 -22.46 -1.38
N GLU A 411 -5.74 -22.88 -0.11
CA GLU A 411 -4.88 -22.32 0.94
C GLU A 411 -3.39 -22.53 0.64
N ILE A 412 -2.98 -23.72 0.20
CA ILE A 412 -1.59 -23.97 -0.23
C ILE A 412 -1.22 -23.09 -1.42
N ALA A 413 -2.11 -22.94 -2.42
CA ALA A 413 -1.86 -22.06 -3.56
C ALA A 413 -1.77 -20.58 -3.18
N ALA A 414 -2.45 -20.16 -2.10
CA ALA A 414 -2.46 -18.80 -1.59
C ALA A 414 -1.20 -18.41 -0.79
N LEU A 415 -0.41 -19.38 -0.32
CA LEU A 415 0.85 -19.12 0.39
C LEU A 415 1.80 -18.25 -0.44
N LYS A 416 2.35 -17.20 0.17
CA LYS A 416 3.33 -16.36 -0.53
C LYS A 416 4.65 -17.12 -0.68
N LYS A 417 5.33 -16.93 -1.82
CA LYS A 417 6.65 -17.55 -2.09
C LYS A 417 7.68 -17.34 -0.97
N GLY A 418 7.63 -16.21 -0.26
CA GLY A 418 8.53 -15.92 0.86
C GLY A 418 8.20 -16.69 2.13
N ALA A 419 6.94 -17.05 2.34
CA ALA A 419 6.51 -17.85 3.49
C ALA A 419 7.02 -19.29 3.39
N LEU A 420 7.10 -19.84 2.17
CA LEU A 420 7.55 -21.22 1.92
C LEU A 420 8.95 -21.52 2.47
N ILE A 421 9.81 -20.52 2.65
CA ILE A 421 11.14 -20.69 3.28
C ILE A 421 11.02 -21.26 4.71
N GLY A 422 9.88 -21.03 5.38
CA GLY A 422 9.57 -21.59 6.68
C GLY A 422 9.34 -23.11 6.68
N LEU A 423 8.96 -23.71 5.54
CA LEU A 423 8.71 -25.15 5.47
C LEU A 423 10.02 -25.91 5.64
N SER A 424 10.12 -26.69 6.72
CA SER A 424 11.25 -27.58 6.94
C SER A 424 11.32 -28.67 5.87
N THR A 425 12.50 -29.23 5.62
CA THR A 425 12.66 -30.36 4.70
C THR A 425 11.86 -31.59 5.15
N ALA A 426 11.72 -31.81 6.46
CA ALA A 426 10.86 -32.86 7.01
C ALA A 426 9.39 -32.63 6.67
N ALA A 427 8.89 -31.39 6.83
CA ALA A 427 7.53 -31.02 6.43
C ALA A 427 7.33 -31.23 4.92
N MET A 428 8.28 -30.76 4.09
CA MET A 428 8.24 -30.94 2.64
C MET A 428 8.10 -32.42 2.24
N SER A 429 8.90 -33.32 2.82
CA SER A 429 8.83 -34.76 2.52
C SER A 429 7.54 -35.44 2.98
N SER A 430 6.80 -34.81 3.90
CA SER A 430 5.57 -35.34 4.49
C SER A 430 4.30 -34.74 3.87
N LEU A 431 4.42 -33.75 2.97
CA LEU A 431 3.26 -33.17 2.29
C LEU A 431 2.60 -34.21 1.39
N SER A 432 1.26 -34.23 1.38
CA SER A 432 0.52 -35.05 0.44
C SER A 432 0.79 -34.62 -1.01
N THR A 433 0.70 -35.58 -1.93
CA THR A 433 0.86 -35.33 -3.37
C THR A 433 -0.18 -34.33 -3.88
N THR A 434 -1.39 -34.33 -3.34
CA THR A 434 -2.45 -33.37 -3.68
C THR A 434 -2.06 -31.93 -3.35
N LEU A 435 -1.43 -31.69 -2.19
CA LEU A 435 -0.98 -30.34 -1.82
C LEU A 435 0.22 -29.88 -2.63
N VAL A 436 1.18 -30.77 -2.90
CA VAL A 436 2.32 -30.43 -3.78
C VAL A 436 1.84 -30.10 -5.19
N ALA A 437 0.89 -30.88 -5.74
CA ALA A 437 0.29 -30.61 -7.04
C ALA A 437 -0.51 -29.29 -7.07
N ALA A 438 -1.05 -28.84 -5.94
CA ALA A 438 -1.79 -27.57 -5.83
C ALA A 438 -0.89 -26.33 -5.81
N MET A 439 0.41 -26.47 -5.54
CA MET A 439 1.32 -25.33 -5.50
C MET A 439 1.38 -24.60 -6.85
N THR A 440 1.52 -23.28 -6.87
CA THR A 440 1.69 -22.54 -8.11
C THR A 440 3.09 -22.75 -8.71
N THR A 441 3.25 -22.47 -10.01
CA THR A 441 4.56 -22.51 -10.68
C THR A 441 5.57 -21.55 -10.03
N ALA A 442 5.10 -20.40 -9.54
CA ALA A 442 5.90 -19.43 -8.81
C ALA A 442 6.37 -19.95 -7.44
N GLN A 443 5.55 -20.75 -6.76
CA GLN A 443 5.90 -21.39 -5.48
C GLN A 443 6.93 -22.50 -5.69
N ILE A 444 6.69 -23.41 -6.65
CA ILE A 444 7.60 -24.53 -6.96
C ILE A 444 9.00 -24.04 -7.40
N SER A 445 9.05 -23.02 -8.26
CA SER A 445 10.33 -22.43 -8.70
C SER A 445 11.05 -21.60 -7.62
N ALA A 446 10.33 -21.21 -6.56
CA ALA A 446 10.89 -20.48 -5.41
C ALA A 446 11.42 -21.38 -4.31
N LEU A 447 11.11 -22.69 -4.32
CA LEU A 447 11.66 -23.64 -3.36
C LEU A 447 13.20 -23.59 -3.36
N SER A 448 13.78 -23.64 -2.16
CA SER A 448 15.24 -23.77 -2.02
C SER A 448 15.71 -25.12 -2.54
N SER A 449 17.00 -25.24 -2.87
CA SER A 449 17.59 -26.50 -3.32
C SER A 449 17.37 -27.63 -2.31
N SER A 450 17.42 -27.33 -1.00
CA SER A 450 17.21 -28.33 0.07
C SER A 450 15.75 -28.74 0.19
N GLN A 451 14.80 -27.80 0.08
CA GLN A 451 13.36 -28.12 0.11
C GLN A 451 12.94 -28.93 -1.12
N PHE A 452 13.46 -28.59 -2.29
CA PHE A 452 13.18 -29.34 -3.51
C PHE A 452 13.74 -30.76 -3.45
N GLN A 453 14.97 -30.95 -2.94
CA GLN A 453 15.57 -32.27 -2.72
C GLN A 453 14.84 -33.11 -1.68
N ALA A 454 14.09 -32.49 -0.77
CA ALA A 454 13.31 -33.19 0.24
C ALA A 454 11.98 -33.75 -0.30
N LEU A 455 11.55 -33.35 -1.51
CA LEU A 455 10.36 -33.92 -2.14
C LEU A 455 10.61 -35.40 -2.50
N THR A 456 9.63 -36.24 -2.19
CA THR A 456 9.66 -37.66 -2.59
C THR A 456 9.40 -37.82 -4.08
N SER A 457 9.77 -38.98 -4.64
CA SER A 457 9.48 -39.31 -6.04
C SER A 457 7.98 -39.24 -6.34
N SER A 458 7.11 -39.72 -5.44
CA SER A 458 5.66 -39.63 -5.59
C SER A 458 5.14 -38.18 -5.64
N GLN A 459 5.71 -37.29 -4.82
CA GLN A 459 5.36 -35.86 -4.85
C GLN A 459 5.82 -35.20 -6.16
N ILE A 460 7.03 -35.49 -6.63
CA ILE A 460 7.52 -34.94 -7.89
C ILE A 460 6.69 -35.46 -9.08
N SER A 461 6.33 -36.74 -9.09
CA SER A 461 5.45 -37.33 -10.13
C SER A 461 4.03 -36.78 -10.12
N SER A 462 3.59 -36.14 -9.03
CA SER A 462 2.28 -35.48 -8.97
C SER A 462 2.26 -34.05 -9.53
N LEU A 463 3.43 -33.50 -9.88
CA LEU A 463 3.52 -32.17 -10.48
C LEU A 463 2.91 -32.15 -11.90
N THR A 464 2.21 -31.07 -12.20
CA THR A 464 1.69 -30.74 -13.52
C THR A 464 2.82 -30.37 -14.50
N ALA A 465 2.55 -30.51 -15.80
CA ALA A 465 3.48 -30.10 -16.86
C ALA A 465 3.94 -28.63 -16.72
N ALA A 466 3.04 -27.73 -16.28
CA ALA A 466 3.36 -26.33 -16.06
C ALA A 466 4.29 -26.10 -14.86
N GLN A 467 4.16 -26.89 -13.78
CA GLN A 467 5.07 -26.82 -12.63
C GLN A 467 6.45 -27.37 -12.99
N ILE A 468 6.52 -28.48 -13.74
CA ILE A 468 7.79 -29.06 -14.20
C ILE A 468 8.51 -28.09 -15.17
N SER A 469 7.82 -27.48 -16.12
CA SER A 469 8.45 -26.52 -17.05
C SER A 469 8.90 -25.22 -16.36
N ALA A 470 8.37 -24.89 -15.18
CA ALA A 470 8.82 -23.77 -14.35
C ALA A 470 10.07 -24.08 -13.50
N LEU A 471 10.53 -25.33 -13.43
CA LEU A 471 11.71 -25.72 -12.66
C LEU A 471 12.99 -25.11 -13.22
N LYS A 472 13.90 -24.72 -12.31
CA LYS A 472 15.24 -24.27 -12.69
C LYS A 472 16.09 -25.47 -13.18
N PRO A 473 17.06 -25.25 -14.08
CA PRO A 473 18.01 -26.28 -14.52
C PRO A 473 18.62 -27.12 -13.38
N GLN A 474 18.97 -26.49 -12.27
CA GLN A 474 19.55 -27.16 -11.10
C GLN A 474 18.56 -28.08 -10.38
N GLN A 475 17.27 -27.74 -10.39
CA GLN A 475 16.21 -28.59 -9.82
C GLN A 475 16.00 -29.84 -10.71
N ILE A 476 16.02 -29.66 -12.03
CA ILE A 476 15.95 -30.78 -12.99
C ILE A 476 17.13 -31.75 -12.82
N ALA A 477 18.36 -31.23 -12.68
CA ALA A 477 19.55 -32.06 -12.48
C ALA A 477 19.52 -32.89 -11.18
N ASN A 478 18.68 -32.51 -10.21
CA ASN A 478 18.50 -33.22 -8.93
C ASN A 478 17.36 -34.26 -8.95
N LEU A 479 16.62 -34.40 -10.05
CA LEU A 479 15.57 -35.41 -10.18
C LEU A 479 16.16 -36.83 -10.23
N SER A 480 15.42 -37.83 -9.75
CA SER A 480 15.84 -39.22 -9.96
C SER A 480 15.60 -39.65 -11.41
N THR A 481 16.34 -40.65 -11.88
CA THR A 481 16.11 -41.27 -13.19
C THR A 481 14.69 -41.84 -13.32
N ALA A 482 14.15 -42.40 -12.23
CA ALA A 482 12.78 -42.92 -12.20
C ALA A 482 11.72 -41.83 -12.41
N VAL A 483 11.95 -40.60 -11.91
CA VAL A 483 11.05 -39.47 -12.17
C VAL A 483 11.13 -39.05 -13.64
N ILE A 484 12.34 -38.99 -14.21
CA ILE A 484 12.54 -38.59 -15.62
C ILE A 484 11.91 -39.61 -16.58
N ALA A 485 12.11 -40.91 -16.33
CA ALA A 485 11.49 -41.99 -17.10
C ALA A 485 9.96 -42.07 -16.94
N GLY A 486 9.41 -41.44 -15.91
CA GLY A 486 7.97 -41.43 -15.63
C GLY A 486 7.25 -40.15 -16.09
N LEU A 487 7.93 -39.25 -16.82
CA LEU A 487 7.30 -38.03 -17.34
C LEU A 487 6.27 -38.39 -18.42
N SER A 488 5.14 -37.69 -18.45
CA SER A 488 4.19 -37.81 -19.56
C SER A 488 4.71 -37.10 -20.80
N ASP A 489 4.28 -37.54 -22.00
CA ASP A 489 4.61 -36.93 -23.30
C ASP A 489 4.39 -35.40 -23.30
N ALA A 490 3.29 -34.95 -22.72
CA ALA A 490 2.95 -33.54 -22.60
C ALA A 490 3.94 -32.77 -21.70
N THR A 491 4.44 -33.42 -20.65
CA THR A 491 5.43 -32.83 -19.75
C THR A 491 6.81 -32.81 -20.37
N LEU A 492 7.22 -33.92 -21.01
CA LEU A 492 8.47 -34.01 -21.74
C LEU A 492 8.52 -32.93 -22.82
N SER A 493 7.47 -32.79 -23.63
CA SER A 493 7.36 -31.76 -24.67
C SER A 493 7.38 -30.32 -24.14
N ALA A 494 6.97 -30.11 -22.88
CA ALA A 494 6.97 -28.81 -22.23
C ALA A 494 8.33 -28.42 -21.62
N LEU A 495 9.30 -29.35 -21.53
CA LEU A 495 10.64 -29.03 -21.06
C LEU A 495 11.33 -28.02 -21.99
N THR A 496 11.91 -26.99 -21.37
CA THR A 496 12.66 -25.97 -22.11
C THR A 496 14.02 -26.49 -22.57
N THR A 497 14.59 -25.84 -23.59
CA THR A 497 15.97 -26.08 -24.07
C THR A 497 17.00 -26.12 -22.93
N ARG A 498 16.86 -25.24 -21.93
CA ARG A 498 17.78 -25.17 -20.79
C ARG A 498 17.61 -26.33 -19.82
N GLN A 499 16.39 -26.84 -19.66
CA GLN A 499 16.10 -27.98 -18.80
C GLN A 499 16.59 -29.29 -19.43
N ILE A 500 16.39 -29.47 -20.74
CA ILE A 500 16.95 -30.63 -21.47
C ILE A 500 18.47 -30.64 -21.35
N GLY A 501 19.14 -29.52 -21.60
CA GLY A 501 20.60 -29.43 -21.43
C GLY A 501 21.11 -29.57 -19.99
N ALA A 502 20.21 -29.51 -18.99
CA ALA A 502 20.55 -29.69 -17.58
C ALA A 502 20.36 -31.13 -17.09
N LEU A 503 19.68 -31.99 -17.86
CA LEU A 503 19.59 -33.40 -17.53
C LEU A 503 21.00 -34.00 -17.47
N THR A 504 21.29 -34.68 -16.38
CA THR A 504 22.51 -35.47 -16.27
C THR A 504 22.51 -36.58 -17.32
N THR A 505 23.68 -37.10 -17.66
CA THR A 505 23.82 -38.21 -18.61
C THR A 505 23.03 -39.45 -18.17
N ALA A 506 22.90 -39.70 -16.87
CA ALA A 506 22.12 -40.82 -16.33
C ALA A 506 20.59 -40.59 -16.45
N GLN A 507 20.13 -39.36 -16.20
CA GLN A 507 18.72 -38.98 -16.39
C GLN A 507 18.31 -39.00 -17.86
N PHE A 508 19.18 -38.53 -18.76
CA PHE A 508 18.88 -38.55 -20.19
C PHE A 508 18.80 -39.99 -20.73
N GLN A 509 19.67 -40.88 -20.27
CA GLN A 509 19.64 -42.31 -20.61
C GLN A 509 18.43 -43.08 -20.06
N SER A 510 17.71 -42.52 -19.08
CA SER A 510 16.50 -43.18 -18.57
C SER A 510 15.26 -42.91 -19.42
N LEU A 511 15.34 -42.00 -20.40
CA LEU A 511 14.32 -41.82 -21.43
C LEU A 511 14.40 -43.00 -22.40
N ASP A 512 13.25 -43.55 -22.78
CA ASP A 512 13.21 -44.61 -23.78
C ASP A 512 13.23 -44.02 -25.21
N SER A 513 13.31 -44.88 -26.23
CA SER A 513 13.38 -44.41 -27.62
C SER A 513 12.10 -43.71 -28.09
N ALA A 514 10.94 -43.96 -27.46
CA ALA A 514 9.70 -43.24 -27.75
C ALA A 514 9.74 -41.82 -27.16
N ASP A 515 10.24 -41.66 -25.94
CA ASP A 515 10.51 -40.36 -25.33
C ASP A 515 11.49 -39.53 -26.17
N ILE A 516 12.58 -40.14 -26.64
CA ILE A 516 13.57 -39.46 -27.48
C ILE A 516 12.93 -38.99 -28.79
N ALA A 517 12.05 -39.78 -29.39
CA ALA A 517 11.33 -39.41 -30.62
C ALA A 517 10.30 -38.27 -30.43
N LEU A 518 9.90 -37.96 -29.18
CA LEU A 518 9.01 -36.84 -28.87
C LEU A 518 9.74 -35.49 -28.75
N LEU A 519 11.09 -35.49 -28.71
CA LEU A 519 11.85 -34.26 -28.57
C LEU A 519 11.68 -33.36 -29.80
N ASN A 520 11.32 -32.10 -29.57
CA ASN A 520 11.23 -31.12 -30.64
C ASN A 520 12.57 -30.42 -30.92
N ALA A 521 12.66 -29.68 -32.03
CA ALA A 521 13.87 -28.98 -32.43
C ALA A 521 14.44 -28.01 -31.37
N ALA A 522 13.61 -27.36 -30.54
CA ALA A 522 14.11 -26.50 -29.48
C ALA A 522 14.76 -27.30 -28.34
N GLN A 523 14.27 -28.50 -28.07
CA GLN A 523 14.81 -29.43 -27.07
C GLN A 523 16.09 -30.08 -27.57
N VAL A 524 16.11 -30.54 -28.83
CA VAL A 524 17.31 -31.09 -29.49
C VAL A 524 18.44 -30.06 -29.56
N ALA A 525 18.14 -28.79 -29.81
CA ALA A 525 19.12 -27.69 -29.71
C ALA A 525 19.71 -27.49 -28.29
N GLY A 526 19.08 -28.05 -27.27
CA GLY A 526 19.49 -28.03 -25.87
C GLY A 526 20.44 -29.16 -25.49
N LEU A 527 20.53 -30.22 -26.30
CA LEU A 527 21.38 -31.38 -26.01
C LEU A 527 22.84 -30.98 -25.86
N THR A 528 23.53 -31.68 -24.96
CA THR A 528 24.97 -31.56 -24.72
C THR A 528 25.72 -32.67 -25.42
N SER A 529 27.05 -32.55 -25.57
CA SER A 529 27.88 -33.62 -26.14
C SER A 529 27.81 -34.92 -25.31
N ALA A 530 27.69 -34.80 -23.99
CA ALA A 530 27.57 -35.95 -23.10
C ALA A 530 26.24 -36.71 -23.31
N GLN A 531 25.13 -35.99 -23.47
CA GLN A 531 23.82 -36.60 -23.77
C GLN A 531 23.79 -37.18 -25.19
N LEU A 532 24.35 -36.47 -26.16
CA LEU A 532 24.42 -36.96 -27.54
C LEU A 532 25.26 -38.24 -27.65
N SER A 533 26.23 -38.43 -26.75
CA SER A 533 27.06 -39.64 -26.71
C SER A 533 26.31 -40.91 -26.29
N THR A 534 25.12 -40.75 -25.70
CA THR A 534 24.31 -41.88 -25.23
C THR A 534 23.26 -42.31 -26.24
N LEU A 535 23.05 -41.55 -27.32
CA LEU A 535 22.07 -41.89 -28.35
C LEU A 535 22.61 -42.97 -29.29
N SER A 536 21.73 -43.92 -29.61
CA SER A 536 21.92 -44.90 -30.65
C SER A 536 21.75 -44.29 -32.05
N ALA A 537 22.19 -45.02 -33.08
CA ALA A 537 21.97 -44.61 -34.45
C ALA A 537 20.48 -44.60 -34.82
N ASP A 538 19.70 -45.54 -34.28
CA ASP A 538 18.26 -45.65 -34.54
C ASP A 538 17.49 -44.46 -33.95
N GLU A 539 17.82 -44.03 -32.72
CA GLU A 539 17.24 -42.84 -32.10
C GLU A 539 17.56 -41.58 -32.88
N LEU A 540 18.82 -41.40 -33.32
CA LEU A 540 19.18 -40.26 -34.17
C LEU A 540 18.43 -40.30 -35.51
N ASN A 541 18.30 -41.49 -36.11
CA ASN A 541 17.56 -41.68 -37.37
C ASN A 541 16.05 -41.42 -37.23
N SER A 542 15.48 -41.40 -36.02
CA SER A 542 14.09 -40.98 -35.80
C SER A 542 13.87 -39.47 -35.79
N PHE A 543 14.93 -38.66 -35.68
CA PHE A 543 14.79 -37.20 -35.68
C PHE A 543 14.39 -36.65 -37.05
N THR A 544 13.58 -35.59 -37.01
CA THR A 544 13.21 -34.81 -38.18
C THR A 544 14.39 -33.99 -38.70
N THR A 545 14.27 -33.52 -39.95
CA THR A 545 15.29 -32.64 -40.54
C THR A 545 15.48 -31.34 -39.76
N ALA A 546 14.41 -30.83 -39.15
CA ALA A 546 14.45 -29.63 -38.30
C ALA A 546 15.20 -29.89 -36.98
N GLU A 547 14.96 -31.03 -36.33
CA GLU A 547 15.69 -31.44 -35.12
C GLU A 547 17.17 -31.63 -35.41
N ILE A 548 17.52 -32.33 -36.50
CA ILE A 548 18.91 -32.52 -36.90
C ILE A 548 19.59 -31.17 -37.20
N ALA A 549 18.94 -30.28 -37.95
CA ALA A 549 19.48 -28.94 -38.22
C ALA A 549 19.63 -28.07 -36.95
N SER A 550 18.87 -28.36 -35.89
CA SER A 550 18.93 -27.64 -34.61
C SER A 550 20.13 -28.01 -33.74
N LEU A 551 20.75 -29.18 -33.97
CA LEU A 551 21.93 -29.63 -33.22
C LEU A 551 23.07 -28.62 -33.33
N LYS A 552 23.59 -28.18 -32.19
CA LYS A 552 24.71 -27.24 -32.19
C LYS A 552 25.99 -27.92 -32.63
N LYS A 553 26.76 -27.25 -33.49
CA LYS A 553 28.01 -27.79 -34.04
C LYS A 553 29.02 -28.27 -32.97
N ASN A 554 29.05 -27.64 -31.81
CA ASN A 554 29.99 -27.98 -30.72
C ASN A 554 29.61 -29.26 -29.95
N VAL A 555 28.40 -29.79 -30.13
CA VAL A 555 27.97 -31.03 -29.45
C VAL A 555 28.24 -32.28 -30.26
N LEU A 556 28.44 -32.13 -31.57
CA LEU A 556 28.62 -33.25 -32.51
C LEU A 556 29.89 -34.07 -32.22
N SER A 557 30.91 -33.49 -31.60
CA SER A 557 32.10 -34.24 -31.16
C SER A 557 31.79 -35.30 -30.09
N GLY A 558 30.61 -35.24 -29.47
CA GLY A 558 30.13 -36.27 -28.54
C GLY A 558 29.62 -37.56 -29.22
N LEU A 559 29.35 -37.54 -30.53
CA LEU A 559 28.84 -38.72 -31.23
C LEU A 559 29.92 -39.83 -31.35
N PRO A 560 29.66 -41.04 -30.85
CA PRO A 560 30.57 -42.17 -31.03
C PRO A 560 30.71 -42.52 -32.52
N THR A 561 31.90 -42.94 -32.94
CA THR A 561 32.15 -43.35 -34.33
C THR A 561 31.27 -44.51 -34.77
N ALA A 562 30.95 -45.44 -33.87
CA ALA A 562 30.01 -46.53 -34.13
C ALA A 562 28.59 -46.02 -34.45
N THR A 563 28.12 -44.99 -33.72
CA THR A 563 26.83 -44.34 -33.98
C THR A 563 26.83 -43.64 -35.34
N ILE A 564 27.91 -42.93 -35.69
CA ILE A 564 28.07 -42.28 -37.00
C ILE A 564 27.94 -43.28 -38.15
N ALA A 565 28.56 -44.46 -38.03
CA ALA A 565 28.50 -45.50 -39.07
C ALA A 565 27.08 -46.04 -39.29
N GLY A 566 26.18 -45.92 -38.30
CA GLY A 566 24.78 -46.33 -38.39
C GLY A 566 23.79 -45.25 -38.86
N LEU A 567 24.25 -44.01 -39.10
CA LEU A 567 23.36 -42.93 -39.54
C LEU A 567 22.81 -43.17 -40.95
N SER A 568 21.55 -42.83 -41.18
CA SER A 568 20.96 -42.88 -42.51
C SER A 568 21.54 -41.79 -43.43
N THR A 569 21.55 -42.06 -44.73
CA THR A 569 21.95 -41.08 -45.75
C THR A 569 21.01 -39.87 -45.77
N ASN A 570 19.73 -40.05 -45.44
CA ASN A 570 18.75 -38.98 -45.31
C ASN A 570 19.08 -38.03 -44.16
N LEU A 571 19.51 -38.56 -43.02
CA LEU A 571 19.91 -37.74 -41.88
C LEU A 571 21.18 -36.96 -42.17
N LEU A 572 22.18 -37.61 -42.78
CA LEU A 572 23.42 -36.93 -43.18
C LEU A 572 23.16 -35.84 -44.23
N SER A 573 22.27 -36.06 -45.19
CA SER A 573 21.90 -35.03 -46.16
C SER A 573 21.09 -33.88 -45.56
N ALA A 574 20.39 -34.11 -44.44
CA ALA A 574 19.70 -33.08 -43.67
C ALA A 574 20.63 -32.21 -42.80
N MET A 575 21.87 -32.66 -42.51
CA MET A 575 22.83 -31.87 -41.73
C MET A 575 23.26 -30.62 -42.48
N THR A 576 23.48 -29.52 -41.77
CA THR A 576 24.03 -28.30 -42.35
C THR A 576 25.53 -28.46 -42.65
N THR A 577 26.05 -27.65 -43.58
CA THR A 577 27.50 -27.60 -43.88
C THR A 577 28.34 -27.29 -42.64
N SER A 578 27.84 -26.45 -41.74
CA SER A 578 28.51 -26.14 -40.46
C SER A 578 28.56 -27.32 -39.49
N GLN A 579 27.55 -28.20 -39.52
CA GLN A 579 27.52 -29.40 -38.70
C GLN A 579 28.50 -30.46 -39.25
N ILE A 580 28.51 -30.68 -40.57
CA ILE A 580 29.48 -31.58 -41.24
C ILE A 580 30.93 -31.11 -41.00
N ALA A 581 31.19 -29.81 -41.14
CA ALA A 581 32.51 -29.23 -40.88
C ALA A 581 32.97 -29.38 -39.42
N ALA A 582 32.04 -29.56 -38.47
CA ALA A 582 32.36 -29.68 -37.05
C ALA A 582 32.59 -31.12 -36.58
N LEU A 583 32.31 -32.12 -37.42
CA LEU A 583 32.67 -33.51 -37.13
C LEU A 583 34.20 -33.66 -37.07
N SER A 584 34.70 -34.45 -36.13
CA SER A 584 36.12 -34.77 -36.05
C SER A 584 36.57 -35.64 -37.23
N SER A 585 37.87 -35.67 -37.54
CA SER A 585 38.40 -36.57 -38.58
C SER A 585 38.10 -38.04 -38.29
N ALA A 586 38.06 -38.45 -37.02
CA ALA A 586 37.67 -39.81 -36.62
C ALA A 586 36.20 -40.12 -36.96
N GLN A 587 35.30 -39.16 -36.75
CA GLN A 587 33.88 -39.29 -37.10
C GLN A 587 33.67 -39.29 -38.62
N ILE A 588 34.39 -38.44 -39.36
CA ILE A 588 34.35 -38.45 -40.84
C ILE A 588 34.85 -39.80 -41.39
N ASN A 589 35.94 -40.33 -40.83
CA ASN A 589 36.47 -41.65 -41.23
C ASN A 589 35.57 -42.83 -40.84
N ALA A 590 34.66 -42.63 -39.88
CA ALA A 590 33.69 -43.66 -39.50
C ALA A 590 32.49 -43.73 -40.45
N LEU A 591 32.30 -42.73 -41.32
CA LEU A 591 31.27 -42.79 -42.36
C LEU A 591 31.59 -43.90 -43.35
N THR A 592 30.57 -44.69 -43.67
CA THR A 592 30.63 -45.70 -44.74
C THR A 592 30.77 -45.04 -46.11
N SER A 593 31.20 -45.80 -47.12
CA SER A 593 31.30 -45.32 -48.49
C SER A 593 29.95 -44.81 -49.01
N THR A 594 28.85 -45.51 -48.71
CA THR A 594 27.49 -45.09 -49.07
C THR A 594 27.09 -43.76 -48.43
N GLN A 595 27.42 -43.55 -47.16
CA GLN A 595 27.16 -42.30 -46.45
C GLN A 595 27.97 -41.12 -47.01
N LEU A 596 29.26 -41.33 -47.30
CA LEU A 596 30.13 -40.30 -47.88
C LEU A 596 29.69 -39.90 -49.29
N SER A 597 29.29 -40.88 -50.12
CA SER A 597 28.75 -40.61 -51.46
C SER A 597 27.38 -39.94 -51.44
N ALA A 598 26.64 -40.05 -50.33
CA ALA A 598 25.33 -39.39 -50.16
C ALA A 598 25.42 -37.94 -49.67
N LEU A 599 26.61 -37.47 -49.25
CA LEU A 599 26.80 -36.05 -48.93
C LEU A 599 26.59 -35.20 -50.18
N THR A 600 25.88 -34.08 -50.02
CA THR A 600 25.75 -33.10 -51.09
C THR A 600 27.12 -32.47 -51.41
N PRO A 601 27.34 -31.96 -52.64
CA PRO A 601 28.60 -31.29 -52.98
C PRO A 601 28.97 -30.16 -52.01
N SER A 602 27.98 -29.40 -51.54
CA SER A 602 28.19 -28.33 -50.54
C SER A 602 28.60 -28.86 -49.16
N GLN A 603 28.04 -29.99 -48.71
CA GLN A 603 28.42 -30.62 -47.44
C GLN A 603 29.83 -31.20 -47.50
N PHE A 604 30.18 -31.89 -48.59
CA PHE A 604 31.53 -32.40 -48.80
C PHE A 604 32.55 -31.25 -48.92
N GLY A 605 32.19 -30.19 -49.66
CA GLY A 605 32.99 -28.97 -49.77
C GLY A 605 33.21 -28.24 -48.44
N ALA A 606 32.37 -28.49 -47.43
CA ALA A 606 32.54 -27.93 -46.09
C ALA A 606 33.59 -28.67 -45.23
N LEU A 607 34.06 -29.86 -45.64
CA LEU A 607 35.09 -30.61 -44.92
C LEU A 607 36.42 -29.83 -44.89
N SER A 608 37.09 -29.79 -43.75
CA SER A 608 38.43 -29.22 -43.66
C SER A 608 39.45 -30.09 -44.40
N SER A 609 40.56 -29.49 -44.82
CA SER A 609 41.71 -30.24 -45.38
C SER A 609 42.17 -31.37 -44.45
N SER A 610 42.12 -31.17 -43.13
CA SER A 610 42.50 -32.20 -42.14
C SER A 610 41.51 -33.36 -42.03
N GLN A 611 40.24 -33.16 -42.39
CA GLN A 611 39.27 -34.26 -42.48
C GLN A 611 39.42 -35.02 -43.81
N ILE A 612 39.78 -34.31 -44.89
CA ILE A 612 39.96 -34.93 -46.21
C ILE A 612 41.22 -35.79 -46.27
N THR A 613 42.32 -35.35 -45.68
CA THR A 613 43.59 -36.10 -45.71
C THR A 613 43.55 -37.40 -44.91
N THR A 614 42.51 -37.62 -44.09
CA THR A 614 42.32 -38.87 -43.35
C THR A 614 41.45 -39.89 -44.09
N LEU A 615 40.79 -39.50 -45.19
CA LEU A 615 39.94 -40.38 -45.99
C LEU A 615 40.78 -41.45 -46.71
N SER A 616 40.21 -42.65 -46.85
CA SER A 616 40.86 -43.73 -47.59
C SER A 616 40.93 -43.43 -49.10
N THR A 617 41.92 -43.99 -49.79
CA THR A 617 42.00 -43.91 -51.26
C THR A 617 40.77 -44.50 -51.94
N ALA A 618 40.21 -45.58 -51.40
CA ALA A 618 38.98 -46.19 -51.90
C ALA A 618 37.78 -45.23 -51.80
N THR A 619 37.73 -44.39 -50.77
CA THR A 619 36.72 -43.33 -50.64
C THR A 619 36.94 -42.26 -51.72
N ILE A 620 38.18 -41.78 -51.87
CA ILE A 620 38.52 -40.71 -52.82
C ILE A 620 38.26 -41.16 -54.27
N ALA A 621 38.57 -42.41 -54.61
CA ALA A 621 38.31 -42.99 -55.93
C ALA A 621 36.83 -43.04 -56.30
N ASN A 622 35.95 -43.16 -55.31
CA ASN A 622 34.50 -43.27 -55.48
C ASN A 622 33.74 -41.93 -55.35
N LEU A 623 34.45 -40.80 -55.30
CA LEU A 623 33.80 -39.49 -55.29
C LEU A 623 33.18 -39.18 -56.66
N GLY A 624 31.94 -38.69 -56.65
CA GLY A 624 31.27 -38.20 -57.86
C GLY A 624 31.93 -36.93 -58.39
N THR A 625 31.85 -36.73 -59.72
CA THR A 625 32.45 -35.58 -60.42
C THR A 625 31.93 -34.23 -59.92
N ALA A 626 30.63 -34.14 -59.59
CA ALA A 626 30.04 -32.94 -59.01
C ALA A 626 30.60 -32.62 -57.62
N THR A 627 30.92 -33.64 -56.81
CA THR A 627 31.54 -33.48 -55.50
C THR A 627 32.98 -32.97 -55.64
N LEU A 628 33.75 -33.54 -56.56
CA LEU A 628 35.12 -33.10 -56.87
C LEU A 628 35.14 -31.66 -57.38
N ALA A 629 34.26 -31.30 -58.32
CA ALA A 629 34.12 -29.94 -58.81
C ALA A 629 33.71 -28.94 -57.71
N GLY A 630 32.95 -29.40 -56.71
CA GLY A 630 32.54 -28.61 -55.54
C GLY A 630 33.62 -28.40 -54.47
N MET A 631 34.76 -29.10 -54.55
CA MET A 631 35.86 -28.93 -53.59
C MET A 631 36.55 -27.57 -53.78
N SER A 632 36.94 -26.94 -52.68
CA SER A 632 37.82 -25.77 -52.72
C SER A 632 39.22 -26.13 -53.23
N THR A 633 39.90 -25.13 -53.79
CA THR A 633 41.30 -25.23 -54.22
C THR A 633 42.24 -25.67 -53.10
N ARG A 634 41.96 -25.31 -51.84
CA ARG A 634 42.74 -25.75 -50.68
C ARG A 634 42.54 -27.24 -50.38
N GLN A 635 41.32 -27.74 -50.50
CA GLN A 635 41.02 -29.16 -50.29
C GLN A 635 41.70 -30.01 -51.36
N ILE A 636 41.59 -29.62 -52.64
CA ILE A 636 42.29 -30.29 -53.76
C ILE A 636 43.80 -30.27 -53.52
N ALA A 637 44.40 -29.10 -53.26
CA ALA A 637 45.85 -28.99 -53.02
C ALA A 637 46.33 -29.74 -51.77
N SER A 638 45.44 -30.02 -50.82
CA SER A 638 45.76 -30.76 -49.59
C SER A 638 45.68 -32.28 -49.73
N LEU A 639 45.07 -32.81 -50.81
CA LEU A 639 45.06 -34.25 -51.07
C LEU A 639 46.49 -34.77 -51.06
N THR A 640 46.72 -35.85 -50.31
CA THR A 640 48.03 -36.53 -50.34
C THR A 640 48.28 -37.04 -51.75
N THR A 641 49.55 -37.29 -52.10
CA THR A 641 49.90 -37.83 -53.42
C THR A 641 49.17 -39.11 -53.72
N VAL A 642 49.03 -39.98 -52.71
CA VAL A 642 48.37 -41.28 -52.84
C VAL A 642 46.84 -41.13 -52.97
N GLN A 643 46.23 -40.14 -52.31
CA GLN A 643 44.81 -39.84 -52.49
C GLN A 643 44.51 -39.20 -53.85
N PHE A 644 45.36 -38.29 -54.32
CA PHE A 644 45.19 -37.64 -55.61
C PHE A 644 45.36 -38.63 -56.77
N ASP A 645 46.36 -39.52 -56.69
CA ASP A 645 46.58 -40.63 -57.64
C ASP A 645 45.42 -41.64 -57.67
N ALA A 646 44.65 -41.74 -56.57
CA ALA A 646 43.49 -42.61 -56.51
C ALA A 646 42.23 -42.01 -57.18
N LEU A 647 42.26 -40.76 -57.64
CA LEU A 647 41.13 -40.17 -58.35
C LEU A 647 40.87 -40.93 -59.67
N SER A 648 39.60 -41.14 -60.00
CA SER A 648 39.25 -41.70 -61.31
C SER A 648 39.59 -40.71 -62.42
N SER A 649 39.87 -41.20 -63.63
CA SER A 649 40.15 -40.32 -64.77
C SER A 649 38.97 -39.36 -65.09
N ALA A 650 37.74 -39.80 -64.83
CA ALA A 650 36.56 -38.93 -64.91
C ALA A 650 36.54 -37.85 -63.82
N GLY A 651 37.05 -38.16 -62.62
CA GLY A 651 37.24 -37.21 -61.53
C GLY A 651 38.32 -36.18 -61.83
N ILE A 652 39.45 -36.60 -62.40
CA ILE A 652 40.51 -35.68 -62.88
C ILE A 652 39.94 -34.73 -63.94
N ALA A 653 39.23 -35.26 -64.95
CA ALA A 653 38.58 -34.46 -65.99
C ALA A 653 37.51 -33.48 -65.46
N ALA A 654 36.97 -33.73 -64.28
CA ALA A 654 35.95 -32.88 -63.65
C ALA A 654 36.52 -31.74 -62.79
N LEU A 655 37.85 -31.67 -62.63
CA LEU A 655 38.48 -30.54 -61.95
C LEU A 655 38.25 -29.26 -62.74
N THR A 656 37.86 -28.20 -62.04
CA THR A 656 37.70 -26.87 -62.64
C THR A 656 39.04 -26.21 -62.89
N GLU A 657 39.09 -25.26 -63.82
CA GLU A 657 40.26 -24.40 -64.08
C GLU A 657 40.92 -23.85 -62.81
N THR A 658 40.13 -23.39 -61.84
CA THR A 658 40.67 -22.86 -60.58
C THR A 658 41.31 -23.94 -59.69
N GLN A 659 40.79 -25.16 -59.73
CA GLN A 659 41.34 -26.31 -59.01
C GLN A 659 42.61 -26.83 -59.69
N VAL A 660 42.63 -26.89 -61.03
CA VAL A 660 43.83 -27.24 -61.82
C VAL A 660 44.96 -26.24 -61.55
N ALA A 661 44.65 -24.94 -61.51
CA ALA A 661 45.60 -23.89 -61.14
C ALA A 661 46.12 -23.99 -59.69
N ALA A 662 45.45 -24.76 -58.83
CA ALA A 662 45.84 -24.97 -57.44
C ALA A 662 46.65 -26.25 -57.21
N LEU A 663 46.81 -27.11 -58.22
CA LEU A 663 47.60 -28.33 -58.12
C LEU A 663 49.05 -28.02 -57.75
N ASN A 664 49.63 -28.87 -56.90
CA ASN A 664 51.04 -28.79 -56.52
C ASN A 664 51.90 -29.73 -57.37
N SER A 665 53.23 -29.55 -57.33
CA SER A 665 54.16 -30.35 -58.14
C SER A 665 54.09 -31.85 -57.85
N LYS A 666 53.77 -32.25 -56.60
CA LYS A 666 53.64 -33.67 -56.26
C LYS A 666 52.39 -34.30 -56.85
N GLN A 667 51.30 -33.55 -56.98
CA GLN A 667 50.06 -34.00 -57.61
C GLN A 667 50.21 -34.08 -59.14
N LEU A 668 50.84 -33.09 -59.76
CA LEU A 668 51.13 -33.13 -61.20
C LEU A 668 52.05 -34.29 -61.59
N ALA A 669 52.91 -34.74 -60.68
CA ALA A 669 53.79 -35.89 -60.89
C ALA A 669 53.05 -37.23 -61.00
N THR A 670 51.80 -37.32 -60.52
CA THR A 670 51.00 -38.54 -60.62
C THR A 670 50.18 -38.61 -61.90
N LEU A 671 50.00 -37.48 -62.61
CA LEU A 671 49.17 -37.44 -63.81
C LEU A 671 49.87 -38.11 -65.01
N SER A 672 49.10 -38.91 -65.75
CA SER A 672 49.48 -39.45 -67.04
C SER A 672 49.21 -38.46 -68.19
N GLY A 673 49.77 -38.72 -69.37
CA GLY A 673 49.50 -37.91 -70.56
C GLY A 673 48.01 -37.94 -70.97
N ALA A 674 47.33 -39.08 -70.78
CA ALA A 674 45.91 -39.21 -71.07
C ALA A 674 45.03 -38.36 -70.12
N GLU A 675 45.39 -38.29 -68.84
CA GLU A 675 44.69 -37.46 -67.86
C GLU A 675 44.95 -35.97 -68.11
N LEU A 676 46.17 -35.59 -68.47
CA LEU A 676 46.45 -34.20 -68.86
C LEU A 676 45.71 -33.78 -70.12
N ASN A 677 45.51 -34.68 -71.10
CA ASN A 677 44.67 -34.41 -72.28
C ASN A 677 43.17 -34.33 -71.95
N SER A 678 42.75 -34.70 -70.74
CA SER A 678 41.36 -34.53 -70.30
C SER A 678 41.06 -33.12 -69.79
N PHE A 679 42.11 -32.34 -69.46
CA PHE A 679 42.00 -30.91 -69.19
C PHE A 679 41.83 -30.14 -70.50
N THR A 680 41.19 -28.98 -70.42
CA THR A 680 41.19 -28.00 -71.49
C THR A 680 42.56 -27.34 -71.66
N THR A 681 42.81 -26.74 -72.82
CA THR A 681 44.03 -25.94 -73.05
C THR A 681 44.13 -24.75 -72.08
N ALA A 682 43.00 -24.17 -71.66
CA ALA A 682 42.96 -23.12 -70.64
C ALA A 682 43.42 -23.65 -69.27
N GLU A 683 42.96 -24.83 -68.86
CA GLU A 683 43.40 -25.51 -67.64
C GLU A 683 44.90 -25.84 -67.64
N ILE A 684 45.44 -26.32 -68.77
CA ILE A 684 46.89 -26.52 -68.93
C ILE A 684 47.66 -25.20 -68.79
N ALA A 685 47.16 -24.12 -69.41
CA ALA A 685 47.76 -22.79 -69.29
C ALA A 685 47.66 -22.22 -67.86
N ALA A 686 46.65 -22.63 -67.08
CA ALA A 686 46.42 -22.19 -65.72
C ALA A 686 47.35 -22.85 -64.68
N ILE A 687 48.06 -23.93 -65.04
CA ILE A 687 49.03 -24.60 -64.15
C ILE A 687 50.13 -23.62 -63.73
N LYS A 688 50.33 -23.44 -62.42
CA LYS A 688 51.32 -22.48 -61.90
C LYS A 688 52.75 -22.92 -62.19
N LYS A 689 53.62 -21.95 -62.45
CA LYS A 689 55.08 -22.15 -62.60
C LYS A 689 55.70 -22.95 -61.45
N SER A 690 55.24 -22.74 -60.21
CA SER A 690 55.75 -23.46 -59.04
C SER A 690 55.39 -24.96 -59.02
N ALA A 691 54.39 -25.38 -59.79
CA ALA A 691 53.92 -26.76 -59.85
C ALA A 691 54.46 -27.49 -61.10
N ILE A 692 54.72 -26.76 -62.20
CA ILE A 692 55.07 -27.29 -63.53
C ILE A 692 56.22 -28.30 -63.53
N THR A 693 57.18 -28.15 -62.60
CA THR A 693 58.33 -29.06 -62.42
C THR A 693 57.91 -30.49 -62.09
N GLY A 694 56.71 -30.67 -61.56
CA GLY A 694 56.13 -31.96 -61.24
C GLY A 694 55.79 -32.83 -62.45
N LEU A 695 55.53 -32.24 -63.62
CA LEU A 695 55.07 -33.00 -64.79
C LEU A 695 56.15 -33.99 -65.27
N SER A 696 55.86 -35.29 -65.27
CA SER A 696 56.85 -36.26 -65.75
C SER A 696 57.10 -36.07 -67.26
N THR A 697 58.33 -36.35 -67.70
CA THR A 697 58.65 -36.34 -69.14
C THR A 697 57.78 -37.31 -69.93
N SER A 698 57.40 -38.44 -69.32
CA SER A 698 56.46 -39.40 -69.89
C SER A 698 55.06 -38.82 -70.07
N ALA A 699 54.53 -38.12 -69.06
CA ALA A 699 53.22 -37.47 -69.15
C ALA A 699 53.20 -36.38 -70.24
N LEU A 700 54.24 -35.54 -70.30
CA LEU A 700 54.40 -34.52 -71.34
C LEU A 700 54.48 -35.12 -72.76
N SER A 701 55.16 -36.26 -72.91
CA SER A 701 55.26 -36.94 -74.21
C SER A 701 53.91 -37.50 -74.69
N GLY A 702 53.02 -37.85 -73.76
CA GLY A 702 51.68 -38.37 -74.04
C GLY A 702 50.61 -37.31 -74.33
N LEU A 703 50.94 -36.01 -74.21
CA LEU A 703 50.02 -34.93 -74.57
C LEU A 703 49.71 -34.92 -76.08
N ASP A 704 48.58 -34.35 -76.49
CA ASP A 704 48.36 -34.01 -77.90
C ASP A 704 49.01 -32.66 -78.27
N ALA A 705 48.98 -32.32 -79.57
CA ALA A 705 49.62 -31.11 -80.06
C ALA A 705 48.98 -29.82 -79.51
N SER A 706 47.66 -29.78 -79.35
CA SER A 706 46.94 -28.63 -78.79
C SER A 706 47.25 -28.39 -77.32
N HIS A 707 47.32 -29.45 -76.50
CA HIS A 707 47.64 -29.32 -75.09
C HIS A 707 49.12 -29.00 -74.84
N ARG A 708 50.05 -29.52 -75.67
CA ARG A 708 51.47 -29.11 -75.60
C ARG A 708 51.68 -27.65 -75.95
N SER A 709 50.93 -27.12 -76.92
CA SER A 709 51.04 -25.72 -77.33
C SER A 709 50.32 -24.74 -76.39
N ALA A 710 49.62 -25.25 -75.37
CA ALA A 710 48.96 -24.44 -74.35
C ALA A 710 49.90 -23.96 -73.23
N PHE A 711 51.12 -24.50 -73.12
CA PHE A 711 52.09 -24.03 -72.13
C PHE A 711 52.62 -22.63 -72.48
N SER A 712 52.49 -21.70 -71.54
CA SER A 712 53.04 -20.35 -71.65
C SER A 712 54.56 -20.33 -71.47
N SER A 713 55.22 -19.29 -72.00
CA SER A 713 56.66 -19.08 -71.78
C SER A 713 57.04 -19.04 -70.30
N ASN A 714 56.19 -18.44 -69.45
CA ASN A 714 56.43 -18.39 -68.01
C ASN A 714 56.38 -19.77 -67.34
N GLN A 715 55.56 -20.70 -67.84
CA GLN A 715 55.53 -22.09 -67.38
C GLN A 715 56.77 -22.85 -67.88
N MET A 716 57.16 -22.67 -69.14
CA MET A 716 58.36 -23.29 -69.71
C MET A 716 59.64 -22.83 -68.99
N ASP A 717 59.72 -21.58 -68.54
CA ASP A 717 60.82 -21.09 -67.69
C ASP A 717 60.94 -21.83 -66.36
N GLY A 718 59.86 -22.46 -65.88
CA GLY A 718 59.86 -23.28 -64.67
C GLY A 718 60.20 -24.75 -64.93
N MET A 719 60.24 -25.19 -66.18
CA MET A 719 60.49 -26.59 -66.55
C MET A 719 62.00 -26.89 -66.60
N SER A 720 62.35 -28.16 -66.38
CA SER A 720 63.68 -28.68 -66.69
C SER A 720 63.94 -28.72 -68.19
N THR A 721 65.21 -28.74 -68.61
CA THR A 721 65.59 -28.82 -70.03
C THR A 721 64.93 -30.01 -70.74
N ALA A 722 64.81 -31.16 -70.07
CA ALA A 722 64.16 -32.34 -70.64
C ALA A 722 62.65 -32.13 -70.88
N GLN A 723 61.95 -31.48 -69.94
CA GLN A 723 60.54 -31.13 -70.07
C GLN A 723 60.34 -30.09 -71.20
N VAL A 724 61.17 -29.04 -71.25
CA VAL A 724 61.12 -28.00 -72.29
C VAL A 724 61.32 -28.60 -73.68
N ASN A 725 62.29 -29.50 -73.86
CA ASN A 725 62.55 -30.14 -75.16
C ASN A 725 61.32 -30.91 -75.68
N ILE A 726 60.57 -31.56 -74.80
CA ILE A 726 59.35 -32.31 -75.17
C ILE A 726 58.23 -31.34 -75.57
N VAL A 727 58.09 -30.21 -74.87
CA VAL A 727 57.08 -29.19 -75.20
C VAL A 727 57.43 -28.47 -76.51
N ILE A 728 58.69 -28.11 -76.75
CA ILE A 728 59.15 -27.41 -77.96
C ILE A 728 59.12 -28.31 -79.20
N ALA A 729 59.36 -29.62 -79.08
CA ALA A 729 59.27 -30.55 -80.20
C ALA A 729 57.90 -30.51 -80.91
N ALA A 730 56.83 -30.13 -80.19
CA ALA A 730 55.50 -29.96 -80.75
C ALA A 730 55.35 -28.69 -81.61
N TYR A 731 56.02 -27.59 -81.23
CA TYR A 731 56.04 -26.35 -82.01
C TYR A 731 56.82 -26.47 -83.33
N GLN A 732 57.67 -27.49 -83.44
CA GLN A 732 58.45 -27.78 -84.65
C GLN A 732 57.73 -28.75 -85.61
N SER A 733 56.61 -29.36 -85.18
CA SER A 733 55.84 -30.35 -85.94
C SER A 733 54.50 -29.83 -86.50
N VAL A 734 54.23 -28.53 -86.42
CA VAL A 734 53.05 -27.85 -86.99
C VAL A 734 53.42 -27.11 -88.26
#